data_AF-A0A5N5QFV7-F1
#
_entry.id   AF-A0A5N5QFV7-F1
#
_cell.length_a   1.000
_cell.length_b   1.000
_cell.length_c   1.000
_cell.angle_alpha   90.00
_cell.angle_beta   90.00
_cell.angle_gamma   90.00
#
_symmetry.space_group_name_H-M   'P 1'
#
loop_
_entity.id
_entity.type
_entity.pdbx_description
1 polymer ?
#
loop_
_entity_poly.entity_id
_entity_poly.type
_entity_poly.pdbx_seq_one_letter_code
_entity_poly.pdbx_strand_id
1 'polypeptide(L)'
;MPGPNEPNDYALDQMLEPLIDDLLRLKQVYGELTQHIADLIAHIKMGGGAGVKSELNFCLYCHTQLSSLSMQAGFQCNNFRMRNQQEDLNNAYHWKSLPTQQEQRDLFKLTGNRFTALHRLPGWHTSTSSPLDTMHLLYLGGMNWIVKQVLVGPGMLSRRHPGGEEPQDLFNKCLDSMWVPKNFQQLPPKIGQTRATTKADQWKLTAQVIFVPLFQAFRDGDEIRPVLVPRGNLASPAAKHQAYRAKLLHQQRRKYYASIGQLDQCPRIEECFASRNVQFHYQQVLRFCLATSILEKRTITPVDITFATGLLETMCKDYTAHNIPLSPNFHYMMHLEEFLLKTGSVYNTHVWGMERANGILSHVNHNGKSGGVLEGTLMRSWWSTITVQNLIKNLQALPNPTPADNDVINDLLEAVKSGNEQAQQQGSLMAFIAQCQTEYTQLYGIQVSTRLSKQSCFVNLESIGLYEEVVQFCEAKWPGAGIFGPGMPQEHYLAPNGMVRNHSYVEFNGIRYGSHKHTSGKGYCYGYIDQNHPVQIEYILVIKIPGTGFDCTCVFVRQFQVPEVEANFPWDAWAQNLCVASWAYGQLGDPIAIEVNHFSGAFALFDIPMRLGRYWVTVALDNIGLQQNEAEENE
;
A
#
# COMPACT_ATOMS: atom_id res chain seq x y z
N MET A 1 -14.55 -12.28 10.87
CA MET A 1 -14.58 -12.96 9.56
C MET A 1 -15.75 -12.42 8.75
N PRO A 2 -15.57 -11.42 7.87
CA PRO A 2 -16.65 -10.92 7.03
C PRO A 2 -17.06 -11.96 5.97
N GLY A 3 -18.37 -12.14 5.77
CA GLY A 3 -18.93 -13.11 4.82
C GLY A 3 -20.40 -13.45 5.12
N PRO A 4 -21.11 -14.16 4.23
CA PRO A 4 -22.51 -14.56 4.46
C PRO A 4 -22.70 -15.48 5.69
N ASN A 5 -21.61 -16.06 6.21
CA ASN A 5 -21.56 -16.85 7.44
C ASN A 5 -20.86 -16.08 8.58
N GLU A 6 -20.77 -14.76 8.50
CA GLU A 6 -20.17 -13.93 9.55
C GLU A 6 -20.96 -14.07 10.86
N PRO A 7 -20.29 -14.25 12.02
CA PRO A 7 -20.96 -14.24 13.30
C PRO A 7 -21.75 -12.94 13.48
N ASN A 8 -23.02 -13.08 13.83
CA ASN A 8 -23.80 -11.92 14.24
C ASN A 8 -23.22 -11.33 15.53
N ASP A 9 -23.67 -10.14 15.90
CA ASP A 9 -23.11 -9.39 17.03
C ASP A 9 -23.08 -10.17 18.34
N TYR A 10 -24.13 -10.97 18.59
CA TYR A 10 -24.22 -11.83 19.77
C TYR A 10 -23.21 -12.98 19.73
N ALA A 11 -23.08 -13.65 18.57
CA ALA A 11 -22.10 -14.72 18.39
C ALA A 11 -20.67 -14.20 18.53
N LEU A 12 -20.40 -12.99 18.04
CA LEU A 12 -19.10 -12.35 18.17
C LEU A 12 -18.76 -12.02 19.63
N ASP A 13 -19.72 -11.51 20.41
CA ASP A 13 -19.53 -11.30 21.85
C ASP A 13 -19.23 -12.62 22.58
N GLN A 14 -19.96 -13.71 22.28
CA GLN A 14 -19.70 -15.03 22.87
C GLN A 14 -18.31 -15.58 22.53
N MET A 15 -17.79 -15.29 21.34
CA MET A 15 -16.44 -15.68 20.94
C MET A 15 -15.36 -14.88 21.69
N LEU A 16 -15.63 -13.61 22.00
CA LEU A 16 -14.70 -12.74 22.72
C LEU A 16 -14.72 -12.99 24.23
N GLU A 17 -15.84 -13.37 24.83
CA GLU A 17 -16.01 -13.53 26.27
C GLU A 17 -14.88 -14.33 26.96
N PRO A 18 -14.46 -15.51 26.47
CA PRO A 18 -13.36 -16.26 27.08
C PRO A 18 -12.04 -15.50 27.08
N LEU A 19 -11.71 -14.81 25.97
CA LEU A 19 -10.52 -13.98 25.86
C LEU A 19 -10.57 -12.81 26.85
N ILE A 20 -11.73 -12.17 27.00
CA ILE A 20 -11.92 -11.08 27.96
C ILE A 20 -11.76 -11.57 29.40
N ASP A 21 -12.31 -12.72 29.74
CA ASP A 21 -12.16 -13.32 31.07
C ASP A 21 -10.70 -13.63 31.40
N ASP A 22 -9.94 -14.17 30.44
CA ASP A 22 -8.52 -14.44 30.61
C ASP A 22 -7.69 -13.15 30.70
N LEU A 23 -8.00 -12.12 29.90
CA LEU A 23 -7.36 -10.80 30.00
C LEU A 23 -7.62 -10.13 31.35
N LEU A 24 -8.83 -10.25 31.90
CA LEU A 24 -9.16 -9.71 33.22
C LEU A 24 -8.38 -10.42 34.33
N ARG A 25 -8.14 -11.73 34.22
CA ARG A 25 -7.26 -12.48 35.14
C ARG A 25 -5.81 -12.04 34.98
N LEU A 26 -5.34 -11.87 33.75
CA LEU A 26 -3.96 -11.50 33.45
C LEU A 26 -3.64 -10.05 33.87
N LYS A 27 -4.61 -9.14 33.84
CA LYS A 27 -4.47 -7.75 34.32
C LYS A 27 -4.24 -7.65 35.83
N GLN A 28 -4.61 -8.67 36.62
CA GLN A 28 -4.19 -8.76 38.03
C GLN A 28 -2.66 -8.91 38.17
N VAL A 29 -1.94 -9.18 37.08
CA VAL A 29 -0.50 -9.46 37.02
C VAL A 29 0.20 -8.62 35.92
N TYR A 30 -0.24 -7.39 35.60
CA TYR A 30 0.44 -6.39 34.74
C TYR A 30 0.15 -6.35 33.21
N GLY A 31 -0.91 -6.97 32.67
CA GLY A 31 -1.26 -6.86 31.23
C GLY A 31 -2.45 -5.94 30.90
N GLU A 32 -2.37 -5.14 29.82
CA GLU A 32 -3.47 -4.32 29.29
C GLU A 32 -3.64 -4.48 27.77
N LEU A 33 -4.88 -4.67 27.31
CA LEU A 33 -5.21 -4.62 25.90
C LEU A 33 -5.31 -3.16 25.45
N THR A 34 -4.31 -2.68 24.73
CA THR A 34 -4.21 -1.26 24.34
C THR A 34 -4.96 -0.94 23.04
N GLN A 35 -5.04 -1.89 22.11
CA GLN A 35 -5.53 -1.65 20.76
C GLN A 35 -6.26 -2.85 20.14
N HIS A 36 -7.18 -2.55 19.24
CA HIS A 36 -7.81 -3.50 18.33
C HIS A 36 -7.78 -2.95 16.90
N ILE A 37 -7.07 -3.67 16.03
CA ILE A 37 -6.86 -3.28 14.63
C ILE A 37 -7.68 -4.22 13.74
N ALA A 38 -8.61 -3.66 12.99
CA ALA A 38 -9.41 -4.38 11.99
C ALA A 38 -9.99 -3.39 10.97
N ASP A 39 -10.77 -3.88 10.02
CA ASP A 39 -11.59 -3.03 9.16
C ASP A 39 -12.63 -2.24 9.99
N LEU A 40 -13.09 -1.12 9.42
CA LEU A 40 -14.03 -0.21 10.08
C LEU A 40 -15.35 -0.89 10.49
N ILE A 41 -15.84 -1.87 9.72
CA ILE A 41 -17.09 -2.56 10.04
C ILE A 41 -16.90 -3.46 11.26
N ALA A 42 -15.76 -4.15 11.35
CA ALA A 42 -15.38 -4.90 12.54
C ALA A 42 -15.23 -3.98 13.75
N HIS A 43 -14.60 -2.80 13.63
CA HIS A 43 -14.54 -1.81 14.71
C HIS A 43 -15.92 -1.43 15.23
N ILE A 44 -16.85 -1.13 14.33
CA ILE A 44 -18.23 -0.78 14.68
C ILE A 44 -18.90 -1.92 15.45
N LYS A 45 -18.78 -3.16 14.95
CA LYS A 45 -19.43 -4.32 15.57
C LYS A 45 -18.87 -4.62 16.96
N MET A 46 -17.55 -4.71 17.07
CA MET A 46 -16.86 -5.09 18.31
C MET A 46 -16.89 -3.97 19.35
N GLY A 47 -16.84 -2.72 18.89
CA GLY A 47 -16.94 -1.53 19.72
C GLY A 47 -18.36 -1.14 20.12
N GLY A 48 -19.38 -1.82 19.60
CA GLY A 48 -20.78 -1.57 19.94
C GLY A 48 -21.37 -0.29 19.34
N GLY A 49 -20.92 0.13 18.16
CA GLY A 49 -21.38 1.34 17.47
C GLY A 49 -22.59 1.13 16.53
N ALA A 50 -23.36 2.18 16.27
CA ALA A 50 -24.48 2.17 15.31
C ALA A 50 -24.07 2.02 13.83
N GLY A 51 -22.86 2.47 13.50
CA GLY A 51 -22.22 2.22 12.21
C GLY A 51 -22.59 3.18 11.08
N VAL A 52 -21.95 2.97 9.92
CA VAL A 52 -21.79 3.95 8.82
C VAL A 52 -23.07 4.48 8.14
N LYS A 53 -24.25 3.93 8.48
CA LYS A 53 -25.55 4.35 7.91
C LYS A 53 -26.39 5.20 8.88
N SER A 54 -25.98 5.31 10.14
CA SER A 54 -26.70 6.07 11.16
C SER A 54 -26.61 7.57 10.89
N GLU A 55 -27.73 8.30 10.86
CA GLU A 55 -27.67 9.76 10.63
C GLU A 55 -26.93 10.49 11.76
N LEU A 56 -27.18 10.10 13.01
CA LEU A 56 -26.66 10.79 14.19
C LEU A 56 -25.35 10.21 14.71
N ASN A 57 -25.12 8.91 14.46
CA ASN A 57 -24.07 8.13 15.12
C ASN A 57 -23.25 7.30 14.12
N PHE A 58 -22.97 7.83 12.92
CA PHE A 58 -22.19 7.08 11.92
C PHE A 58 -20.70 6.99 12.26
N CYS A 59 -20.16 8.01 12.94
CA CYS A 59 -18.75 8.12 13.31
C CYS A 59 -18.51 7.56 14.72
N LEU A 60 -17.47 6.74 14.86
CA LEU A 60 -17.04 6.18 16.14
C LEU A 60 -16.24 7.16 17.00
N TYR A 61 -15.80 8.29 16.43
CA TYR A 61 -14.83 9.19 17.06
C TYR A 61 -15.42 10.56 17.39
N CYS A 62 -16.40 11.04 16.61
CA CYS A 62 -17.05 12.32 16.83
C CYS A 62 -18.57 12.27 16.63
N HIS A 63 -19.25 13.36 16.99
CA HIS A 63 -20.70 13.53 16.87
C HIS A 63 -21.15 14.17 15.54
N THR A 64 -20.31 14.16 14.51
CA THR A 64 -20.70 14.66 13.18
C THR A 64 -21.87 13.84 12.64
N GLN A 65 -22.87 14.51 12.06
CA GLN A 65 -24.01 13.84 11.41
C GLN A 65 -23.64 13.38 10.00
N LEU A 66 -24.22 12.28 9.55
CA LEU A 66 -23.94 11.71 8.22
C LEU A 66 -24.28 12.69 7.09
N SER A 67 -25.37 13.45 7.22
CA SER A 67 -25.75 14.49 6.26
C SER A 67 -24.74 15.64 6.19
N SER A 68 -23.94 15.88 7.23
CA SER A 68 -22.88 16.90 7.22
C SER A 68 -21.79 16.59 6.21
N LEU A 69 -21.64 15.33 5.79
CA LEU A 69 -20.70 14.94 4.71
C LEU A 69 -21.11 15.48 3.33
N SER A 70 -22.31 16.06 3.20
CA SER A 70 -22.72 16.79 2.00
C SER A 70 -22.21 18.24 1.94
N MET A 71 -21.53 18.68 3.01
CA MET A 71 -21.02 20.03 3.22
C MET A 71 -19.57 19.98 3.73
N GLN A 72 -18.86 21.10 3.63
CA GLN A 72 -17.49 21.21 4.14
C GLN A 72 -17.40 20.99 5.66
N ALA A 73 -18.47 21.31 6.41
CA ALA A 73 -18.54 21.10 7.85
C ALA A 73 -18.30 19.65 8.26
N GLY A 74 -18.60 18.67 7.38
CA GLY A 74 -18.30 17.26 7.62
C GLY A 74 -16.81 16.90 7.58
N PHE A 75 -15.91 17.83 7.25
CA PHE A 75 -14.48 17.57 7.06
C PHE A 75 -13.58 18.60 7.75
N GLN A 76 -14.14 19.53 8.52
CA GLN A 76 -13.37 20.52 9.27
C GLN A 76 -12.96 19.93 10.63
N CYS A 77 -11.78 19.31 10.69
CA CYS A 77 -11.28 18.58 11.87
C CYS A 77 -11.37 19.41 13.15
N ASN A 78 -10.95 20.68 13.09
CA ASN A 78 -10.93 21.60 14.23
C ASN A 78 -12.32 21.92 14.81
N ASN A 79 -13.39 21.66 14.05
CA ASN A 79 -14.77 21.94 14.47
C ASN A 79 -15.49 20.67 14.97
N PHE A 80 -14.83 19.51 14.98
CA PHE A 80 -15.48 18.28 15.40
C PHE A 80 -15.68 18.24 16.90
N ARG A 81 -16.92 17.96 17.31
CA ARG A 81 -17.22 17.57 18.69
C ARG A 81 -16.87 16.09 18.87
N MET A 82 -15.72 15.82 19.47
CA MET A 82 -15.27 14.46 19.77
C MET A 82 -16.21 13.77 20.76
N ARG A 83 -16.33 12.44 20.64
CA ARG A 83 -17.10 11.61 21.58
C ARG A 83 -16.40 11.55 22.93
N ASN A 84 -17.19 11.54 24.00
CA ASN A 84 -16.67 11.36 25.35
C ASN A 84 -16.63 9.86 25.71
N GLN A 85 -15.44 9.35 26.00
CA GLN A 85 -15.19 7.94 26.31
C GLN A 85 -16.00 7.42 27.50
N GLN A 86 -16.18 8.23 28.55
CA GLN A 86 -16.91 7.85 29.74
C GLN A 86 -18.43 7.88 29.49
N GLU A 87 -18.91 8.85 28.72
CA GLU A 87 -20.31 8.92 28.30
C GLU A 87 -20.68 7.70 27.44
N ASP A 88 -19.86 7.36 26.44
CA ASP A 88 -20.06 6.18 25.60
C ASP A 88 -20.09 4.88 26.43
N LEU A 89 -19.18 4.74 27.40
CA LEU A 89 -19.13 3.59 28.30
C LEU A 89 -20.38 3.51 29.20
N ASN A 90 -20.79 4.64 29.79
CA ASN A 90 -22.00 4.72 30.59
C ASN A 90 -23.24 4.36 29.77
N ASN A 91 -23.33 4.85 28.53
CA ASN A 91 -24.41 4.52 27.60
C ASN A 91 -24.44 3.03 27.27
N ALA A 92 -23.28 2.40 27.06
CA ALA A 92 -23.17 0.97 26.81
C ALA A 92 -23.66 0.13 28.01
N TYR A 93 -23.25 0.48 29.24
CA TYR A 93 -23.76 -0.20 30.44
C TYR A 93 -25.24 0.08 30.71
N HIS A 94 -25.72 1.30 30.44
CA HIS A 94 -27.12 1.62 30.53
C HIS A 94 -27.94 0.76 29.55
N TRP A 95 -27.48 0.67 28.29
CA TRP A 95 -28.06 -0.22 27.29
C TRP A 95 -28.16 -1.66 27.79
N LYS A 96 -27.09 -2.19 28.42
CA LYS A 96 -27.09 -3.54 29.00
C LYS A 96 -28.12 -3.71 30.13
N SER A 97 -28.32 -2.67 30.94
CA SER A 97 -29.21 -2.69 32.09
C SER A 97 -30.70 -2.59 31.74
N LEU A 98 -31.03 -2.17 30.51
CA LEU A 98 -32.42 -1.98 30.09
C LEU A 98 -33.17 -3.31 30.02
N PRO A 99 -34.41 -3.39 30.56
CA PRO A 99 -35.13 -4.65 30.70
C PRO A 99 -35.73 -5.16 29.39
N THR A 100 -35.98 -4.29 28.40
CA THR A 100 -36.61 -4.68 27.13
C THR A 100 -35.74 -4.43 25.90
N GLN A 101 -35.88 -5.28 24.89
CA GLN A 101 -35.22 -5.08 23.59
C GLN A 101 -35.68 -3.79 22.89
N GLN A 102 -36.90 -3.32 23.15
CA GLN A 102 -37.41 -2.10 22.54
C GLN A 102 -36.69 -0.87 23.11
N GLU A 103 -36.56 -0.76 24.43
CA GLU A 103 -35.80 0.31 25.08
C GLU A 103 -34.33 0.27 24.65
N GLN A 104 -33.73 -0.92 24.56
CA GLN A 104 -32.37 -1.09 24.03
C GLN A 104 -32.23 -0.54 22.61
N ARG A 105 -33.18 -0.82 21.71
CA ARG A 105 -33.17 -0.29 20.34
C ARG A 105 -33.33 1.22 20.31
N ASP A 106 -34.16 1.78 21.18
CA ASP A 106 -34.42 3.22 21.20
C ASP A 106 -33.23 4.00 21.78
N LEU A 107 -32.60 3.49 22.85
CA LEU A 107 -31.34 4.04 23.36
C LEU A 107 -30.23 3.93 22.31
N PHE A 108 -30.09 2.77 21.66
CA PHE A 108 -29.08 2.58 20.62
C PHE A 108 -29.25 3.53 19.43
N LYS A 109 -30.48 3.84 19.01
CA LYS A 109 -30.72 4.85 17.97
C LYS A 109 -30.27 6.24 18.42
N LEU A 110 -30.50 6.58 19.69
CA LEU A 110 -30.17 7.88 20.26
C LEU A 110 -28.66 8.07 20.45
N THR A 111 -28.00 7.15 21.16
CA THR A 111 -26.60 7.27 21.59
C THR A 111 -25.61 6.64 20.60
N GLY A 112 -26.08 5.64 19.87
CA GLY A 112 -25.25 4.82 19.00
C GLY A 112 -24.43 3.77 19.74
N ASN A 113 -24.61 3.60 21.06
CA ASN A 113 -23.83 2.68 21.87
C ASN A 113 -24.67 1.47 22.30
N ARG A 114 -24.09 0.28 22.14
CA ARG A 114 -24.53 -0.94 22.80
C ARG A 114 -23.38 -1.54 23.60
N PHE A 115 -23.72 -2.39 24.55
CA PHE A 115 -22.73 -3.17 25.27
C PHE A 115 -22.10 -4.23 24.38
N THR A 116 -20.81 -4.50 24.61
CA THR A 116 -20.04 -5.61 24.04
C THR A 116 -19.08 -6.13 25.10
N ALA A 117 -18.56 -7.35 24.93
CA ALA A 117 -17.66 -7.97 25.91
C ALA A 117 -16.42 -7.11 26.23
N LEU A 118 -15.91 -6.36 25.24
CA LEU A 118 -14.74 -5.47 25.37
C LEU A 118 -14.93 -4.37 26.43
N HIS A 119 -16.15 -3.86 26.63
CA HIS A 119 -16.45 -2.82 27.62
C HIS A 119 -16.18 -3.26 29.07
N ARG A 120 -16.00 -4.56 29.33
CA ARG A 120 -15.61 -5.10 30.64
C ARG A 120 -14.14 -4.81 30.97
N LEU A 121 -13.30 -4.57 29.97
CA LEU A 121 -11.88 -4.33 30.17
C LEU A 121 -11.66 -2.89 30.70
N PRO A 122 -11.02 -2.73 31.88
CA PRO A 122 -10.66 -1.40 32.38
C PRO A 122 -9.72 -0.70 31.39
N GLY A 123 -9.95 0.58 31.11
CA GLY A 123 -9.15 1.38 30.17
C GLY A 123 -9.52 1.18 28.69
N TRP A 124 -10.44 0.26 28.38
CA TRP A 124 -10.92 0.06 27.02
C TRP A 124 -11.97 1.09 26.63
N HIS A 125 -11.69 1.87 25.59
CA HIS A 125 -12.66 2.77 24.98
C HIS A 125 -12.61 2.65 23.45
N THR A 126 -13.73 2.32 22.83
CA THR A 126 -13.82 2.11 21.37
C THR A 126 -13.21 3.26 20.58
N SER A 127 -13.51 4.51 20.97
CA SER A 127 -13.04 5.71 20.28
C SER A 127 -11.53 5.94 20.33
N THR A 128 -10.79 5.35 21.28
CA THR A 128 -9.33 5.54 21.40
C THR A 128 -8.50 4.27 21.31
N SER A 129 -9.13 3.11 21.45
CA SER A 129 -8.48 1.80 21.40
C SER A 129 -8.70 1.09 20.05
N SER A 130 -9.44 1.68 19.11
CA SER A 130 -9.65 1.14 17.76
C SER A 130 -9.07 2.08 16.71
N PRO A 131 -7.74 2.06 16.47
CA PRO A 131 -7.12 2.88 15.44
C PRO A 131 -7.59 2.45 14.05
N LEU A 132 -7.63 3.42 13.14
CA LEU A 132 -8.07 3.21 11.76
C LEU A 132 -7.06 2.37 10.96
N ASP A 133 -7.54 1.32 10.31
CA ASP A 133 -6.77 0.60 9.30
C ASP A 133 -6.69 1.42 8.00
N THR A 134 -5.46 1.74 7.61
CA THR A 134 -5.18 2.55 6.43
C THR A 134 -5.37 1.80 5.13
N MET A 135 -5.27 0.46 5.13
CA MET A 135 -5.45 -0.33 3.92
C MET A 135 -6.88 -0.20 3.37
N HIS A 136 -7.87 -0.46 4.24
CA HIS A 136 -9.27 -0.35 3.90
C HIS A 136 -9.70 1.10 3.75
N LEU A 137 -9.18 2.00 4.59
CA LEU A 137 -9.57 3.41 4.58
C LEU A 137 -9.07 4.14 3.33
N LEU A 138 -7.76 4.13 3.08
CA LEU A 138 -7.13 4.91 2.01
C LEU A 138 -7.30 4.25 0.64
N TYR A 139 -7.11 2.93 0.51
CA TYR A 139 -7.08 2.31 -0.83
C TYR A 139 -8.41 1.68 -1.23
N LEU A 140 -8.94 0.72 -0.46
CA LEU A 140 -10.24 0.11 -0.77
C LEU A 140 -11.41 1.08 -0.58
N GLY A 141 -11.22 2.10 0.26
CA GLY A 141 -12.14 3.19 0.50
C GLY A 141 -11.89 4.40 -0.40
N GLY A 142 -10.82 5.14 -0.12
CA GLY A 142 -10.48 6.42 -0.77
C GLY A 142 -10.18 6.30 -2.26
N MET A 143 -9.06 5.66 -2.62
CA MET A 143 -8.61 5.56 -4.01
C MET A 143 -9.63 4.83 -4.88
N ASN A 144 -10.21 3.74 -4.38
CA ASN A 144 -11.31 3.06 -5.06
C ASN A 144 -12.48 4.00 -5.37
N TRP A 145 -12.90 4.83 -4.40
CA TRP A 145 -13.97 5.80 -4.58
C TRP A 145 -13.59 6.90 -5.57
N ILE A 146 -12.39 7.46 -5.47
CA ILE A 146 -11.88 8.47 -6.40
C ILE A 146 -11.93 7.93 -7.83
N VAL A 147 -11.33 6.76 -8.10
CA VAL A 147 -11.35 6.20 -9.45
C VAL A 147 -12.78 5.85 -9.89
N LYS A 148 -13.53 5.06 -9.11
CA LYS A 148 -14.82 4.53 -9.58
C LYS A 148 -15.94 5.55 -9.56
N GLN A 149 -16.03 6.37 -8.51
CA GLN A 149 -17.19 7.24 -8.26
C GLN A 149 -16.94 8.69 -8.65
N VAL A 150 -15.69 9.17 -8.63
CA VAL A 150 -15.35 10.56 -8.99
C VAL A 150 -14.89 10.66 -10.44
N LEU A 151 -14.06 9.74 -10.92
CA LEU A 151 -13.52 9.80 -12.28
C LEU A 151 -14.35 9.00 -13.29
N VAL A 152 -14.54 7.70 -13.06
CA VAL A 152 -15.13 6.77 -14.05
C VAL A 152 -16.65 6.90 -14.11
N GLY A 153 -17.33 6.76 -12.97
CA GLY A 153 -18.80 6.77 -12.87
C GLY A 153 -19.46 7.96 -13.59
N PRO A 154 -19.04 9.21 -13.34
CA PRO A 154 -19.62 10.35 -14.02
C PRO A 154 -19.09 10.53 -15.45
N GLY A 155 -18.07 9.78 -15.90
CA GLY A 155 -17.47 9.89 -17.23
C GLY A 155 -16.53 11.08 -17.37
N MET A 156 -15.57 11.25 -16.46
CA MET A 156 -14.51 12.28 -16.56
C MET A 156 -13.46 11.93 -17.62
N LEU A 157 -13.34 10.66 -17.96
CA LEU A 157 -12.41 10.14 -18.98
C LEU A 157 -13.09 9.93 -20.35
N SER A 158 -14.25 10.56 -20.55
CA SER A 158 -14.96 10.56 -21.84
C SER A 158 -14.36 11.58 -22.80
N ARG A 159 -14.50 11.30 -24.10
CA ARG A 159 -14.12 12.21 -25.18
C ARG A 159 -14.65 13.63 -24.98
N ARG A 160 -13.75 14.60 -25.16
CA ARG A 160 -14.05 16.04 -25.00
C ARG A 160 -14.47 16.71 -26.31
N HIS A 161 -13.86 16.31 -27.42
CA HIS A 161 -14.09 16.88 -28.74
C HIS A 161 -14.32 15.79 -29.80
N PRO A 162 -15.19 16.02 -30.80
CA PRO A 162 -15.33 15.10 -31.93
C PRO A 162 -13.99 14.85 -32.62
N GLY A 163 -13.63 13.58 -32.84
CA GLY A 163 -12.39 13.18 -33.52
C GLY A 163 -11.11 13.15 -32.67
N GLY A 164 -11.14 13.60 -31.40
CA GLY A 164 -10.00 13.47 -30.48
C GLY A 164 -9.80 12.06 -29.94
N GLU A 165 -8.59 11.76 -29.46
CA GLU A 165 -8.30 10.51 -28.74
C GLU A 165 -9.16 10.39 -27.48
N GLU A 166 -9.54 9.15 -27.13
CA GLU A 166 -10.31 8.89 -25.92
C GLU A 166 -9.39 9.01 -24.69
N PRO A 167 -9.67 9.90 -23.71
CA PRO A 167 -8.82 10.04 -22.51
C PRO A 167 -8.62 8.71 -21.76
N GLN A 168 -9.63 7.85 -21.75
CA GLN A 168 -9.53 6.51 -21.18
C GLN A 168 -8.51 5.62 -21.90
N ASP A 169 -8.39 5.71 -23.21
CA ASP A 169 -7.43 4.93 -24.00
C ASP A 169 -6.01 5.44 -23.77
N LEU A 170 -5.82 6.75 -23.68
CA LEU A 170 -4.55 7.37 -23.30
C LEU A 170 -4.09 6.94 -21.90
N PHE A 171 -5.01 6.93 -20.93
CA PHE A 171 -4.76 6.42 -19.58
C PHE A 171 -4.28 4.96 -19.61
N ASN A 172 -5.04 4.09 -20.26
CA ASN A 172 -4.75 2.66 -20.32
C ASN A 172 -3.48 2.35 -21.10
N LYS A 173 -3.21 3.08 -22.19
CA LYS A 173 -1.97 2.99 -22.97
C LYS A 173 -0.75 3.37 -22.13
N CYS A 174 -0.86 4.42 -21.32
CA CYS A 174 0.20 4.82 -20.39
C CYS A 174 0.50 3.72 -19.37
N LEU A 175 -0.54 3.07 -18.81
CA LEU A 175 -0.37 1.93 -17.92
C LEU A 175 0.23 0.70 -18.62
N ASP A 176 -0.15 0.45 -19.87
CA ASP A 176 0.39 -0.66 -20.66
C ASP A 176 1.87 -0.49 -21.00
N SER A 177 2.33 0.76 -21.17
CA SER A 177 3.74 1.09 -21.38
C SER A 177 4.55 1.20 -20.08
N MET A 178 3.89 1.25 -18.91
CA MET A 178 4.56 1.37 -17.63
C MET A 178 5.42 0.13 -17.38
N TRP A 179 6.72 0.33 -17.18
CA TRP A 179 7.57 -0.73 -16.66
C TRP A 179 7.49 -0.74 -15.14
N VAL A 180 7.44 -1.93 -14.57
CA VAL A 180 7.40 -2.19 -13.14
C VAL A 180 8.05 -3.55 -12.90
N PRO A 181 8.79 -3.75 -11.80
CA PRO A 181 9.46 -5.02 -11.55
C PRO A 181 8.45 -6.17 -11.48
N LYS A 182 8.78 -7.33 -12.08
CA LYS A 182 7.83 -8.45 -12.24
C LYS A 182 7.29 -9.07 -10.94
N ASN A 183 7.90 -8.81 -9.79
CA ASN A 183 7.40 -9.21 -8.47
C ASN A 183 6.17 -8.39 -8.05
N PHE A 184 5.94 -7.22 -8.64
CA PHE A 184 4.69 -6.46 -8.48
C PHE A 184 3.64 -7.01 -9.46
N GLN A 185 2.94 -8.06 -9.03
CA GLN A 185 1.96 -8.74 -9.87
C GLN A 185 0.59 -8.03 -9.92
N GLN A 186 0.34 -7.10 -9.00
CA GLN A 186 -0.95 -6.44 -8.82
C GLN A 186 -0.92 -5.03 -9.40
N LEU A 187 -0.97 -4.96 -10.74
CA LEU A 187 -0.95 -3.69 -11.48
C LEU A 187 -2.23 -2.86 -11.24
N PRO A 188 -2.16 -1.51 -11.40
CA PRO A 188 -3.33 -0.66 -11.37
C PRO A 188 -4.43 -1.16 -12.32
N PRO A 189 -5.71 -1.10 -11.93
CA PRO A 189 -6.78 -1.58 -12.77
C PRO A 189 -6.91 -0.70 -14.02
N LYS A 190 -7.03 -1.33 -15.19
CA LYS A 190 -7.42 -0.62 -16.41
C LYS A 190 -8.82 -0.06 -16.25
N ILE A 191 -8.98 1.19 -16.66
CA ILE A 191 -10.28 1.85 -16.61
C ILE A 191 -11.16 1.30 -17.74
N GLY A 192 -12.43 1.03 -17.42
CA GLY A 192 -13.42 0.46 -18.35
C GLY A 192 -13.41 -1.07 -18.47
N GLN A 193 -12.44 -1.76 -17.88
CA GLN A 193 -12.34 -3.23 -17.90
C GLN A 193 -12.68 -3.90 -16.55
N THR A 194 -13.16 -3.12 -15.58
CA THR A 194 -13.35 -3.56 -14.19
C THR A 194 -14.63 -4.39 -14.00
N ARG A 195 -14.64 -5.64 -14.47
CA ARG A 195 -15.60 -6.67 -14.01
C ARG A 195 -15.04 -7.53 -12.87
N ALA A 196 -13.72 -7.55 -12.67
CA ALA A 196 -13.07 -8.26 -11.57
C ALA A 196 -12.93 -7.39 -10.31
N THR A 197 -13.01 -8.03 -9.14
CA THR A 197 -12.82 -7.40 -7.83
C THR A 197 -11.36 -6.95 -7.68
N THR A 198 -11.12 -5.64 -7.76
CA THR A 198 -9.79 -5.04 -7.61
C THR A 198 -9.30 -5.13 -6.17
N LYS A 199 -8.10 -5.67 -5.96
CA LYS A 199 -7.49 -5.91 -4.64
C LYS A 199 -6.86 -4.64 -4.03
N ALA A 200 -6.59 -4.67 -2.72
CA ALA A 200 -5.97 -3.56 -2.00
C ALA A 200 -4.60 -3.15 -2.55
N ASP A 201 -3.70 -4.11 -2.85
CA ASP A 201 -2.37 -3.78 -3.39
C ASP A 201 -2.45 -3.05 -4.73
N GLN A 202 -3.43 -3.41 -5.58
CA GLN A 202 -3.67 -2.70 -6.84
C GLN A 202 -4.06 -1.25 -6.60
N TRP A 203 -4.92 -0.98 -5.62
CA TRP A 203 -5.32 0.39 -5.27
C TRP A 203 -4.20 1.17 -4.59
N LYS A 204 -3.35 0.51 -3.81
CA LYS A 204 -2.13 1.13 -3.27
C LYS A 204 -1.20 1.57 -4.39
N LEU A 205 -0.85 0.65 -5.29
CA LEU A 205 -0.01 0.98 -6.45
C LEU A 205 -0.68 2.05 -7.33
N THR A 206 -2.00 2.02 -7.46
CA THR A 206 -2.75 3.09 -8.14
C THR A 206 -2.54 4.43 -7.45
N ALA A 207 -2.69 4.52 -6.12
CA ALA A 207 -2.47 5.78 -5.39
C ALA A 207 -1.03 6.32 -5.55
N GLN A 208 -0.04 5.43 -5.71
CA GLN A 208 1.35 5.81 -5.94
C GLN A 208 1.58 6.38 -7.34
N VAL A 209 0.92 5.87 -8.39
CA VAL A 209 1.31 6.20 -9.78
C VAL A 209 0.24 6.88 -10.63
N ILE A 210 -1.03 6.92 -10.19
CA ILE A 210 -2.18 7.34 -11.03
C ILE A 210 -2.06 8.76 -11.59
N PHE A 211 -1.33 9.65 -10.91
CA PHE A 211 -1.15 11.03 -11.36
C PHE A 211 -0.40 11.13 -12.70
N VAL A 212 0.43 10.13 -13.06
CA VAL A 212 1.14 10.10 -14.35
C VAL A 212 0.20 9.69 -15.50
N PRO A 213 -0.52 8.54 -15.46
CA PRO A 213 -1.53 8.21 -16.47
C PRO A 213 -2.69 9.20 -16.54
N LEU A 214 -3.09 9.83 -15.43
CA LEU A 214 -4.11 10.89 -15.47
C LEU A 214 -3.61 12.14 -16.17
N PHE A 215 -2.34 12.51 -16.01
CA PHE A 215 -1.78 13.62 -16.78
C PHE A 215 -1.83 13.32 -18.28
N GLN A 216 -1.45 12.10 -18.69
CA GLN A 216 -1.58 11.66 -20.09
C GLN A 216 -3.01 11.74 -20.60
N ALA A 217 -3.97 11.33 -19.79
CA ALA A 217 -5.38 11.37 -20.14
C ALA A 217 -5.95 12.79 -20.20
N PHE A 218 -5.47 13.69 -19.33
CA PHE A 218 -6.11 14.99 -19.11
C PHE A 218 -5.44 16.18 -19.78
N ARG A 219 -4.18 16.05 -20.20
CA ARG A 219 -3.43 17.14 -20.81
C ARG A 219 -3.98 17.58 -22.16
N ASP A 220 -3.72 18.84 -22.49
CA ASP A 220 -3.84 19.46 -23.80
C ASP A 220 -2.45 20.00 -24.17
N GLY A 221 -1.72 19.25 -25.00
CA GLY A 221 -0.28 19.40 -25.15
C GLY A 221 0.46 18.97 -23.88
N ASP A 222 1.19 19.91 -23.28
CA ASP A 222 2.05 19.66 -22.12
C ASP A 222 1.42 20.11 -20.79
N GLU A 223 0.20 20.64 -20.81
CA GLU A 223 -0.47 21.20 -19.63
C GLU A 223 -1.87 20.62 -19.44
N ILE A 224 -2.39 20.65 -18.21
CA ILE A 224 -3.80 20.34 -17.94
C ILE A 224 -4.59 21.66 -17.82
N ARG A 225 -5.36 21.97 -18.88
CA ARG A 225 -6.21 23.16 -18.92
C ARG A 225 -7.51 22.97 -18.10
N PRO A 226 -8.11 24.04 -17.56
CA PRO A 226 -9.35 24.00 -16.77
C PRO A 226 -10.62 23.77 -17.63
N VAL A 227 -10.60 22.75 -18.50
CA VAL A 227 -11.69 22.43 -19.42
C VAL A 227 -12.76 21.60 -18.71
N LEU A 228 -14.03 21.84 -19.05
CA LEU A 228 -15.16 21.07 -18.58
C LEU A 228 -15.43 19.86 -19.47
N VAL A 229 -15.56 18.67 -18.88
CA VAL A 229 -16.01 17.48 -19.62
C VAL A 229 -17.51 17.59 -19.91
N PRO A 230 -17.96 17.49 -21.17
CA PRO A 230 -19.38 17.52 -21.50
C PRO A 230 -20.18 16.47 -20.73
N ARG A 231 -21.45 16.77 -20.38
CA ARG A 231 -22.30 15.83 -19.64
C ARG A 231 -22.70 14.59 -20.45
N GLY A 232 -22.56 14.66 -21.77
CA GLY A 232 -22.96 13.61 -22.70
C GLY A 232 -24.48 13.51 -22.88
N ASN A 233 -24.90 12.47 -23.59
CA ASN A 233 -26.32 12.17 -23.79
C ASN A 233 -26.98 11.71 -22.47
N LEU A 234 -28.17 12.21 -22.16
CA LEU A 234 -28.96 11.84 -20.98
C LEU A 234 -29.21 10.34 -20.84
N ALA A 235 -29.26 9.60 -21.96
CA ALA A 235 -29.43 8.14 -21.96
C ALA A 235 -28.17 7.38 -21.53
N SER A 236 -26.99 8.02 -21.55
CA SER A 236 -25.71 7.38 -21.25
C SER A 236 -25.61 6.94 -19.77
N PRO A 237 -24.86 5.86 -19.46
CA PRO A 237 -24.63 5.44 -18.08
C PRO A 237 -24.01 6.56 -17.22
N ALA A 238 -23.09 7.34 -17.80
CA ALA A 238 -22.44 8.46 -17.14
C ALA A 238 -23.43 9.58 -16.75
N ALA A 239 -24.31 9.99 -17.66
CA ALA A 239 -25.33 11.00 -17.36
C ALA A 239 -26.33 10.53 -16.31
N LYS A 240 -26.73 9.24 -16.34
CA LYS A 240 -27.58 8.63 -15.31
C LYS A 240 -26.90 8.61 -13.95
N HIS A 241 -25.60 8.27 -13.90
CA HIS A 241 -24.81 8.32 -12.66
C HIS A 241 -24.73 9.74 -12.11
N GLN A 242 -24.44 10.74 -12.95
CA GLN A 242 -24.42 12.16 -12.55
C GLN A 242 -25.75 12.59 -11.93
N ALA A 243 -26.88 12.31 -12.59
CA ALA A 243 -28.21 12.68 -12.10
C ALA A 243 -28.56 11.95 -10.78
N TYR A 244 -28.23 10.67 -10.68
CA TYR A 244 -28.42 9.90 -9.45
C TYR A 244 -27.60 10.47 -8.28
N ARG A 245 -26.34 10.83 -8.51
CA ARG A 245 -25.46 11.41 -7.48
C ARG A 245 -25.91 12.80 -7.06
N ALA A 246 -26.32 13.65 -7.99
CA ALA A 246 -26.89 14.96 -7.69
C ALA A 246 -28.16 14.85 -6.84
N LYS A 247 -29.04 13.90 -7.16
CA LYS A 247 -30.25 13.61 -6.37
C LYS A 247 -29.91 13.16 -4.94
N LEU A 248 -28.95 12.24 -4.80
CA LEU A 248 -28.51 11.77 -3.49
C LEU A 248 -27.88 12.89 -2.66
N LEU A 249 -27.03 13.72 -3.28
CA LEU A 249 -26.43 14.88 -2.63
C LEU A 249 -27.49 15.87 -2.14
N HIS A 250 -28.46 16.20 -2.99
CA HIS A 250 -29.57 17.07 -2.64
C HIS A 250 -30.39 16.51 -1.46
N GLN A 251 -30.65 15.19 -1.43
CA GLN A 251 -31.31 14.54 -0.29
C GLN A 251 -30.53 14.69 1.01
N GLN A 252 -29.20 14.52 0.98
CA GLN A 252 -28.36 14.70 2.15
C GLN A 252 -28.29 16.17 2.59
N ARG A 253 -28.17 17.12 1.65
CA ARG A 253 -28.22 18.55 1.95
C ARG A 253 -29.53 18.95 2.60
N ARG A 254 -30.68 18.46 2.10
CA ARG A 254 -31.98 18.72 2.74
C ARG A 254 -32.01 18.28 4.19
N LYS A 255 -31.44 17.11 4.51
CA LYS A 255 -31.32 16.65 5.91
C LYS A 255 -30.41 17.56 6.74
N TYR A 256 -29.27 17.94 6.19
CA TYR A 256 -28.32 18.85 6.86
C TYR A 256 -28.96 20.21 7.15
N TYR A 257 -29.54 20.86 6.14
CA TYR A 257 -30.20 22.16 6.30
C TYR A 257 -31.41 22.07 7.23
N ALA A 258 -32.14 20.96 7.24
CA ALA A 258 -33.18 20.71 8.24
C ALA A 258 -32.62 20.60 9.66
N SER A 259 -31.46 19.94 9.86
CA SER A 259 -30.89 19.74 11.19
C SER A 259 -30.32 21.02 11.81
N ILE A 260 -29.97 22.02 10.98
CA ILE A 260 -29.56 23.36 11.43
C ILE A 260 -30.69 24.40 11.37
N GLY A 261 -31.93 24.00 11.03
CA GLY A 261 -33.09 24.89 10.99
C GLY A 261 -33.09 25.90 9.82
N GLN A 262 -32.35 25.64 8.74
CA GLN A 262 -32.17 26.53 7.59
C GLN A 262 -32.59 25.85 6.27
N LEU A 263 -33.72 25.14 6.27
CA LEU A 263 -34.18 24.35 5.11
C LEU A 263 -34.38 25.20 3.84
N ASP A 264 -34.71 26.47 4.01
CA ASP A 264 -34.85 27.48 2.95
C ASP A 264 -33.55 27.78 2.21
N GLN A 265 -32.38 27.55 2.84
CA GLN A 265 -31.06 27.73 2.23
C GLN A 265 -30.56 26.48 1.47
N CYS A 266 -31.34 25.39 1.45
CA CYS A 266 -30.95 24.18 0.75
C CYS A 266 -30.87 24.41 -0.78
N PRO A 267 -29.73 24.16 -1.43
CA PRO A 267 -29.59 24.31 -2.89
C PRO A 267 -30.59 23.43 -3.65
N ARG A 268 -31.01 23.89 -4.83
CA ARG A 268 -31.86 23.12 -5.74
C ARG A 268 -31.09 21.93 -6.31
N ILE A 269 -31.81 20.96 -6.86
CA ILE A 269 -31.18 19.73 -7.39
C ILE A 269 -30.25 20.03 -8.58
N GLU A 270 -30.57 21.05 -9.38
CA GLU A 270 -29.76 21.50 -10.52
C GLU A 270 -28.39 22.05 -10.07
N GLU A 271 -28.32 22.59 -8.86
CA GLU A 271 -27.10 23.13 -8.23
C GLU A 271 -26.28 22.04 -7.51
N CYS A 272 -26.78 20.80 -7.45
CA CYS A 272 -26.10 19.66 -6.82
C CYS A 272 -25.31 18.80 -7.81
N PHE A 273 -25.18 19.22 -9.07
CA PHE A 273 -24.34 18.51 -10.02
C PHE A 273 -22.85 18.78 -9.75
N ALA A 274 -22.07 17.69 -9.73
CA ALA A 274 -20.62 17.74 -9.54
C ALA A 274 -19.91 18.56 -10.62
N SER A 275 -18.83 19.25 -10.22
CA SER A 275 -17.89 19.89 -11.14
C SER A 275 -17.33 18.89 -12.15
N ARG A 276 -17.17 19.37 -13.39
CA ARG A 276 -16.63 18.61 -14.53
C ARG A 276 -15.27 19.13 -14.98
N ASN A 277 -14.61 19.97 -14.17
CA ASN A 277 -13.33 20.58 -14.50
C ASN A 277 -12.19 19.57 -14.29
N VAL A 278 -11.47 19.25 -15.37
CA VAL A 278 -10.43 18.20 -15.36
C VAL A 278 -9.18 18.59 -14.58
N GLN A 279 -8.80 19.87 -14.62
CA GLN A 279 -7.67 20.40 -13.86
C GLN A 279 -7.96 20.33 -12.36
N PHE A 280 -9.17 20.71 -11.96
CA PHE A 280 -9.62 20.58 -10.57
C PHE A 280 -9.51 19.13 -10.08
N HIS A 281 -10.09 18.17 -10.81
CA HIS A 281 -10.04 16.76 -10.43
C HIS A 281 -8.61 16.23 -10.38
N TYR A 282 -7.76 16.62 -11.34
CA TYR A 282 -6.35 16.27 -11.33
C TYR A 282 -5.64 16.73 -10.05
N GLN A 283 -5.81 18.01 -9.68
CA GLN A 283 -5.22 18.57 -8.46
C GLN A 283 -5.67 17.83 -7.20
N GLN A 284 -6.95 17.47 -7.11
CA GLN A 284 -7.45 16.71 -5.96
C GLN A 284 -6.89 15.29 -5.91
N VAL A 285 -6.75 14.61 -7.05
CA VAL A 285 -6.10 13.29 -7.10
C VAL A 285 -4.62 13.41 -6.72
N LEU A 286 -3.92 14.42 -7.22
CA LEU A 286 -2.52 14.67 -6.87
C LEU A 286 -2.34 14.93 -5.36
N ARG A 287 -3.25 15.70 -4.74
CA ARG A 287 -3.26 15.90 -3.28
C ARG A 287 -3.44 14.59 -2.53
N PHE A 288 -4.34 13.71 -2.99
CA PHE A 288 -4.52 12.39 -2.39
C PHE A 288 -3.24 11.56 -2.50
N CYS A 289 -2.64 11.47 -3.70
CA CYS A 289 -1.39 10.75 -3.94
C CYS A 289 -0.27 11.28 -3.02
N LEU A 290 -0.10 12.60 -2.98
CA LEU A 290 0.90 13.27 -2.14
C LEU A 290 0.71 12.95 -0.65
N ALA A 291 -0.52 13.08 -0.14
CA ALA A 291 -0.82 12.76 1.25
C ALA A 291 -0.50 11.29 1.56
N THR A 292 -0.92 10.35 0.70
CA THR A 292 -0.64 8.93 0.91
C THR A 292 0.85 8.61 0.83
N SER A 293 1.60 9.20 -0.10
CA SER A 293 3.06 8.98 -0.21
C SER A 293 3.80 9.44 1.05
N ILE A 294 3.36 10.54 1.67
CA ILE A 294 3.93 11.02 2.94
C ILE A 294 3.55 10.09 4.10
N LEU A 295 2.27 9.74 4.24
CA LEU A 295 1.78 8.88 5.32
C LEU A 295 2.38 7.47 5.27
N GLU A 296 2.68 6.97 4.08
CA GLU A 296 3.30 5.66 3.89
C GLU A 296 4.83 5.66 4.07
N LYS A 297 5.46 6.77 4.46
CA LYS A 297 6.86 6.73 4.87
C LYS A 297 7.01 5.87 6.13
N ARG A 298 8.08 5.07 6.18
CA ARG A 298 8.42 4.27 7.37
C ARG A 298 8.76 5.14 8.58
N THR A 299 9.50 6.21 8.33
CA THR A 299 9.81 7.24 9.30
C THR A 299 8.98 8.46 8.95
N ILE A 300 8.14 8.89 9.89
CA ILE A 300 7.25 10.02 9.72
C ILE A 300 7.35 10.92 10.96
N THR A 301 7.39 12.23 10.74
CA THR A 301 7.40 13.22 11.81
C THR A 301 5.98 13.72 12.10
N PRO A 302 5.72 14.34 13.28
CA PRO A 302 4.45 15.03 13.51
C PRO A 302 4.12 16.08 12.44
N VAL A 303 5.14 16.77 11.90
CA VAL A 303 4.97 17.76 10.82
C VAL A 303 4.50 17.09 9.53
N ASP A 304 5.10 15.95 9.15
CA ASP A 304 4.64 15.16 8.01
C ASP A 304 3.19 14.72 8.18
N ILE A 305 2.80 14.27 9.39
CA ILE A 305 1.43 13.84 9.71
C ILE A 305 0.47 15.00 9.50
N THR A 306 0.68 16.14 10.18
CA THR A 306 -0.21 17.32 10.08
C THR A 306 -0.29 17.85 8.65
N PHE A 307 0.82 17.87 7.92
CA PHE A 307 0.81 18.30 6.51
C PHE A 307 -0.01 17.35 5.64
N ALA A 308 0.19 16.04 5.76
CA ALA A 308 -0.52 15.06 4.95
C ALA A 308 -2.03 14.98 5.30
N THR A 309 -2.40 15.07 6.58
CA THR A 309 -3.82 15.10 6.99
C THR A 309 -4.49 16.41 6.56
N GLY A 310 -3.75 17.53 6.59
CA GLY A 310 -4.21 18.81 6.04
C GLY A 310 -4.48 18.78 4.53
N LEU A 311 -3.67 18.04 3.76
CA LEU A 311 -3.92 17.80 2.33
C LEU A 311 -5.22 17.00 2.11
N LEU A 312 -5.46 15.96 2.92
CA LEU A 312 -6.69 15.17 2.87
C LEU A 312 -7.92 16.01 3.24
N GLU A 313 -7.83 16.82 4.30
CA GLU A 313 -8.90 17.76 4.71
C GLU A 313 -9.21 18.73 3.57
N THR A 314 -8.17 19.36 2.99
CA THR A 314 -8.32 20.32 1.89
C THR A 314 -9.01 19.68 0.69
N MET A 315 -8.58 18.47 0.29
CA MET A 315 -9.20 17.72 -0.79
C MET A 315 -10.69 17.47 -0.52
N CYS A 316 -11.05 17.04 0.69
CA CYS A 316 -12.43 16.76 1.05
C CYS A 316 -13.32 18.03 1.03
N LYS A 317 -12.80 19.15 1.54
CA LYS A 317 -13.48 20.45 1.51
C LYS A 317 -13.68 20.95 0.08
N ASP A 318 -12.65 20.86 -0.75
CA ASP A 318 -12.72 21.24 -2.15
C ASP A 318 -13.73 20.38 -2.92
N TYR A 319 -13.69 19.06 -2.73
CA TYR A 319 -14.65 18.15 -3.36
C TYR A 319 -16.09 18.46 -2.96
N THR A 320 -16.35 18.66 -1.67
CA THR A 320 -17.71 18.99 -1.21
C THR A 320 -18.20 20.36 -1.67
N ALA A 321 -17.31 21.37 -1.69
CA ALA A 321 -17.60 22.69 -2.25
C ALA A 321 -18.00 22.63 -3.73
N HIS A 322 -17.46 21.66 -4.47
CA HIS A 322 -17.73 21.45 -5.90
C HIS A 322 -18.79 20.38 -6.19
N ASN A 323 -19.58 20.00 -5.19
CA ASN A 323 -20.66 19.01 -5.28
C ASN A 323 -20.21 17.57 -5.60
N ILE A 324 -19.01 17.17 -5.22
CA ILE A 324 -18.54 15.77 -5.32
C ILE A 324 -18.94 15.06 -4.03
N PRO A 325 -19.87 14.09 -4.08
CA PRO A 325 -20.26 13.34 -2.88
C PRO A 325 -19.13 12.41 -2.44
N LEU A 326 -18.83 12.42 -1.14
CA LEU A 326 -17.82 11.56 -0.53
C LEU A 326 -18.47 10.48 0.34
N SER A 327 -17.79 9.34 0.47
CA SER A 327 -18.22 8.27 1.38
C SER A 327 -17.80 8.57 2.82
N PRO A 328 -18.38 7.88 3.82
CA PRO A 328 -17.94 8.01 5.22
C PRO A 328 -16.44 7.79 5.43
N ASN A 329 -15.77 7.00 4.59
CA ASN A 329 -14.33 6.78 4.68
C ASN A 329 -13.52 8.09 4.62
N PHE A 330 -13.95 9.07 3.82
CA PHE A 330 -13.26 10.37 3.75
C PHE A 330 -13.38 11.17 5.05
N HIS A 331 -14.48 11.01 5.79
CA HIS A 331 -14.61 11.60 7.12
C HIS A 331 -13.73 10.86 8.13
N TYR A 332 -13.68 9.54 8.07
CA TYR A 332 -12.80 8.76 8.92
C TYR A 332 -11.32 9.11 8.71
N MET A 333 -10.89 9.51 7.50
CA MET A 333 -9.54 10.03 7.26
C MET A 333 -9.20 11.27 8.11
N MET A 334 -10.20 12.05 8.52
CA MET A 334 -10.02 13.24 9.36
C MET A 334 -9.64 12.88 10.81
N HIS A 335 -9.71 11.60 11.18
CA HIS A 335 -9.28 11.08 12.48
C HIS A 335 -7.91 10.39 12.42
N LEU A 336 -7.24 10.38 11.26
CA LEU A 336 -5.93 9.72 11.12
C LEU A 336 -4.84 10.36 11.99
N GLU A 337 -4.83 11.69 12.11
CA GLU A 337 -3.76 12.42 12.83
C GLU A 337 -3.60 11.93 14.27
N GLU A 338 -4.71 11.86 15.02
CA GLU A 338 -4.71 11.38 16.40
C GLU A 338 -4.13 9.97 16.52
N PHE A 339 -4.50 9.07 15.62
CA PHE A 339 -4.02 7.70 15.63
C PHE A 339 -2.56 7.59 15.21
N LEU A 340 -2.10 8.36 14.23
CA LEU A 340 -0.71 8.34 13.79
C LEU A 340 0.22 8.93 14.84
N LEU A 341 -0.21 9.97 15.56
CA LEU A 341 0.54 10.49 16.71
C LEU A 341 0.65 9.46 17.85
N LYS A 342 -0.37 8.61 18.02
CA LYS A 342 -0.38 7.55 19.05
C LYS A 342 0.35 6.28 18.65
N THR A 343 0.27 5.89 17.38
CA THR A 343 0.69 4.56 16.89
C THR A 343 1.90 4.61 15.97
N GLY A 344 2.35 5.79 15.55
CA GLY A 344 3.44 5.97 14.61
C GLY A 344 2.98 5.80 13.17
N SER A 345 3.84 5.19 12.34
CA SER A 345 3.57 5.01 10.91
C SER A 345 2.35 4.12 10.64
N VAL A 346 1.73 4.31 9.48
CA VAL A 346 0.57 3.53 8.99
C VAL A 346 0.83 2.01 8.96
N TYR A 347 2.09 1.60 8.89
CA TYR A 347 2.50 0.19 8.96
C TYR A 347 2.16 -0.48 10.31
N ASN A 348 1.94 0.29 11.38
CA ASN A 348 1.55 -0.28 12.67
C ASN A 348 0.05 -0.58 12.76
N THR A 349 -0.78 -0.03 11.86
CA THR A 349 -2.23 -0.21 11.87
C THR A 349 -2.78 -0.86 10.61
N HIS A 350 -1.93 -1.13 9.61
CA HIS A 350 -2.37 -1.76 8.37
C HIS A 350 -2.65 -3.26 8.55
N VAL A 351 -3.68 -3.80 7.88
CA VAL A 351 -4.13 -5.19 8.12
C VAL A 351 -3.78 -6.19 7.02
N TRP A 352 -2.85 -5.87 6.12
CA TRP A 352 -2.45 -6.79 5.03
C TRP A 352 -1.99 -8.16 5.52
N GLY A 353 -1.16 -8.20 6.57
CA GLY A 353 -0.71 -9.46 7.16
C GLY A 353 -1.88 -10.27 7.73
N MET A 354 -2.82 -9.58 8.40
CA MET A 354 -4.01 -10.19 8.98
C MET A 354 -4.97 -10.72 7.91
N GLU A 355 -5.17 -10.01 6.80
CA GLU A 355 -5.97 -10.50 5.66
C GLU A 355 -5.35 -11.76 5.02
N ARG A 356 -4.02 -11.81 4.90
CA ARG A 356 -3.33 -13.03 4.44
C ARG A 356 -3.52 -14.18 5.42
N ALA A 357 -3.41 -13.92 6.72
CA ALA A 357 -3.69 -14.91 7.77
C ALA A 357 -5.14 -15.40 7.72
N ASN A 358 -6.11 -14.50 7.57
CA ASN A 358 -7.52 -14.83 7.40
C ASN A 358 -7.74 -15.70 6.15
N GLY A 359 -7.07 -15.39 5.05
CA GLY A 359 -7.11 -16.20 3.84
C GLY A 359 -6.55 -17.62 4.04
N ILE A 360 -5.59 -17.83 4.94
CA ILE A 360 -5.12 -19.18 5.30
C ILE A 360 -6.18 -19.89 6.13
N LEU A 361 -6.71 -19.22 7.15
CA LEU A 361 -7.70 -19.77 8.07
C LEU A 361 -9.05 -20.06 7.42
N SER A 362 -9.46 -19.30 6.39
CA SER A 362 -10.76 -19.47 5.72
C SER A 362 -10.91 -20.79 4.98
N HIS A 363 -9.79 -21.49 4.72
CA HIS A 363 -9.78 -22.78 4.05
C HIS A 363 -9.67 -23.96 5.04
N VAL A 364 -9.64 -23.68 6.34
CA VAL A 364 -9.67 -24.72 7.37
C VAL A 364 -11.09 -25.24 7.47
N ASN A 365 -11.29 -26.51 7.11
CA ASN A 365 -12.56 -27.17 7.31
C ASN A 365 -12.93 -27.19 8.78
N HIS A 366 -13.98 -26.46 9.13
CA HIS A 366 -14.55 -26.44 10.46
C HIS A 366 -16.01 -26.83 10.41
N ASN A 367 -16.46 -27.66 11.36
CA ASN A 367 -17.85 -28.10 11.44
C ASN A 367 -18.78 -27.04 12.10
N GLY A 368 -18.30 -25.80 12.26
CA GLY A 368 -19.08 -24.68 12.82
C GLY A 368 -19.50 -24.85 14.28
N LYS A 369 -18.88 -25.79 15.01
CA LYS A 369 -19.24 -26.10 16.41
C LYS A 369 -18.70 -25.01 17.34
N SER A 370 -19.60 -24.41 18.12
CA SER A 370 -19.29 -23.41 19.15
C SER A 370 -18.67 -24.04 20.41
N GLY A 371 -18.35 -23.22 21.42
CA GLY A 371 -17.86 -23.67 22.72
C GLY A 371 -16.36 -23.96 22.74
N GLY A 372 -15.55 -23.20 21.99
CA GLY A 372 -14.09 -23.37 21.95
C GLY A 372 -13.61 -24.38 20.91
N VAL A 373 -14.51 -25.13 20.27
CA VAL A 373 -14.16 -26.18 19.28
C VAL A 373 -13.71 -25.57 17.97
N LEU A 374 -14.42 -24.55 17.46
CA LEU A 374 -14.02 -23.78 16.29
C LEU A 374 -12.65 -23.12 16.49
N GLU A 375 -12.51 -22.38 17.58
CA GLU A 375 -11.29 -21.65 17.96
C GLU A 375 -10.11 -22.60 18.10
N GLY A 376 -10.30 -23.72 18.81
CA GLY A 376 -9.29 -24.75 18.96
C GLY A 376 -8.92 -25.43 17.63
N THR A 377 -9.85 -25.56 16.69
CA THR A 377 -9.60 -26.15 15.37
C THR A 377 -8.76 -25.20 14.50
N LEU A 378 -9.15 -23.92 14.45
CA LEU A 378 -8.39 -22.88 13.76
C LEU A 378 -6.98 -22.73 14.36
N MET A 379 -6.87 -22.69 15.69
CA MET A 379 -5.60 -22.58 16.40
C MET A 379 -4.68 -23.78 16.11
N ARG A 380 -5.18 -25.02 16.23
CA ARG A 380 -4.37 -26.22 15.94
C ARG A 380 -3.94 -26.25 14.47
N SER A 381 -4.84 -25.91 13.56
CA SER A 381 -4.51 -25.83 12.13
C SER A 381 -3.39 -24.83 11.89
N TRP A 382 -3.52 -23.61 12.41
CA TRP A 382 -2.52 -22.54 12.29
C TRP A 382 -1.15 -22.98 12.82
N TRP A 383 -1.09 -23.48 14.05
CA TRP A 383 0.17 -23.91 14.67
C TRP A 383 0.81 -25.09 13.95
N SER A 384 0.02 -26.07 13.50
CA SER A 384 0.53 -27.17 12.69
C SER A 384 1.15 -26.67 11.39
N THR A 385 0.48 -25.78 10.67
CA THR A 385 1.00 -25.22 9.41
C THR A 385 2.30 -24.45 9.63
N ILE A 386 2.36 -23.58 10.64
CA ILE A 386 3.58 -22.81 10.96
C ILE A 386 4.73 -23.74 11.38
N THR A 387 4.46 -24.72 12.25
CA THR A 387 5.49 -25.62 12.78
C THR A 387 6.09 -26.45 11.66
N VAL A 388 5.28 -27.00 10.77
CA VAL A 388 5.75 -27.77 9.60
C VAL A 388 6.59 -26.88 8.68
N GLN A 389 6.18 -25.64 8.43
CA GLN A 389 6.98 -24.73 7.59
C GLN A 389 8.31 -24.32 8.23
N ASN A 390 8.33 -24.05 9.53
CA ASN A 390 9.58 -23.79 10.25
C ASN A 390 10.52 -25.00 10.19
N LEU A 391 9.96 -26.22 10.33
CA LEU A 391 10.73 -27.45 10.17
C LEU A 391 11.32 -27.57 8.75
N ILE A 392 10.51 -27.34 7.70
CA ILE A 392 10.98 -27.33 6.31
C ILE A 392 12.11 -26.31 6.13
N LYS A 393 11.95 -25.08 6.65
CA LYS A 393 12.96 -24.02 6.55
C LYS A 393 14.27 -24.41 7.23
N ASN A 394 14.18 -25.02 8.43
CA ASN A 394 15.36 -25.47 9.17
C ASN A 394 16.08 -26.61 8.45
N LEU A 395 15.34 -27.59 7.91
CA LEU A 395 15.91 -28.69 7.13
C LEU A 395 16.57 -28.19 5.84
N GLN A 396 15.96 -27.24 5.14
CA GLN A 396 16.53 -26.60 3.94
C GLN A 396 17.78 -25.75 4.22
N ALA A 397 17.95 -25.29 5.46
CA ALA A 397 19.11 -24.51 5.88
C ALA A 397 20.28 -25.38 6.36
N LEU A 398 20.16 -26.70 6.34
CA LEU A 398 21.26 -27.59 6.71
C LEU A 398 22.45 -27.42 5.74
N PRO A 399 23.69 -27.29 6.26
CA PRO A 399 24.86 -27.05 5.41
C PRO A 399 25.22 -28.24 4.51
N ASN A 400 24.87 -29.47 4.92
CA ASN A 400 25.12 -30.71 4.18
C ASN A 400 23.91 -31.66 4.27
N PRO A 401 22.83 -31.42 3.52
CA PRO A 401 21.63 -32.26 3.59
C PRO A 401 21.91 -33.66 3.02
N THR A 402 21.51 -34.69 3.74
CA THR A 402 21.57 -36.08 3.28
C THR A 402 20.45 -36.36 2.27
N PRO A 403 20.52 -37.45 1.48
CA PRO A 403 19.39 -37.88 0.64
C PRO A 403 18.10 -38.07 1.44
N ALA A 404 18.18 -38.63 2.65
CA ALA A 404 17.03 -38.81 3.54
C ALA A 404 16.43 -37.47 3.99
N ASP A 405 17.26 -36.45 4.25
CA ASP A 405 16.76 -35.10 4.56
C ASP A 405 15.97 -34.51 3.39
N ASN A 406 16.44 -34.74 2.15
CA ASN A 406 15.72 -34.29 0.95
C ASN A 406 14.39 -35.04 0.76
N ASP A 407 14.34 -36.34 1.05
CA ASP A 407 13.11 -37.13 1.01
C ASP A 407 12.10 -36.61 2.05
N VAL A 408 12.54 -36.37 3.29
CA VAL A 408 11.69 -35.77 4.34
C VAL A 408 11.21 -34.37 3.97
N ILE A 409 12.08 -33.54 3.38
CA ILE A 409 11.67 -32.21 2.87
C ILE A 409 10.59 -32.36 1.80
N ASN A 410 10.74 -33.30 0.87
CA ASN A 410 9.76 -33.55 -0.19
C ASN A 410 8.43 -34.07 0.38
N ASP A 411 8.46 -35.01 1.32
CA ASP A 411 7.27 -35.53 2.00
C ASP A 411 6.54 -34.45 2.79
N LEU A 412 7.27 -33.60 3.52
CA LEU A 412 6.69 -32.46 4.25
C LEU A 412 6.12 -31.42 3.28
N LEU A 413 6.80 -31.16 2.16
CA LEU A 413 6.27 -30.29 1.11
C LEU A 413 5.03 -30.90 0.46
N GLU A 414 4.96 -32.21 0.28
CA GLU A 414 3.82 -32.93 -0.32
C GLU A 414 2.62 -32.99 0.64
N ALA A 415 2.87 -33.26 1.92
CA ALA A 415 1.86 -33.20 2.99
C ALA A 415 1.26 -31.80 3.17
N VAL A 416 2.02 -30.76 2.84
CA VAL A 416 1.53 -29.36 2.76
C VAL A 416 0.83 -29.08 1.43
N LYS A 417 1.06 -29.88 0.37
CA LYS A 417 0.52 -29.69 -0.99
C LYS A 417 -0.70 -30.53 -1.33
N SER A 418 -1.11 -31.50 -0.50
CA SER A 418 -2.20 -32.45 -0.82
C SER A 418 -3.58 -31.76 -0.88
N GLY A 419 -3.83 -31.04 -1.98
CA GLY A 419 -5.03 -30.31 -2.35
C GLY A 419 -4.67 -29.11 -3.24
N ASN A 420 -5.30 -28.96 -4.42
CA ASN A 420 -5.04 -27.81 -5.32
C ASN A 420 -5.23 -26.44 -4.63
N GLU A 421 -6.02 -26.39 -3.56
CA GLU A 421 -6.26 -25.20 -2.72
C GLU A 421 -5.10 -24.92 -1.72
N GLN A 422 -4.31 -25.93 -1.35
CA GLN A 422 -3.22 -25.82 -0.37
C GLN A 422 -1.89 -25.32 -0.97
N ALA A 423 -1.65 -25.51 -2.27
CA ALA A 423 -0.53 -24.87 -2.97
C ALA A 423 -0.66 -23.33 -2.95
N GLN A 424 -1.89 -22.81 -3.01
CA GLN A 424 -2.18 -21.39 -2.86
C GLN A 424 -1.96 -20.91 -1.40
N GLN A 425 -2.22 -21.77 -0.41
CA GLN A 425 -1.90 -21.54 1.01
C GLN A 425 -0.39 -21.47 1.26
N GLN A 426 0.41 -22.32 0.61
CA GLN A 426 1.87 -22.23 0.71
C GLN A 426 2.37 -20.89 0.15
N GLY A 427 1.84 -20.44 -0.99
CA GLY A 427 2.17 -19.13 -1.56
C GLY A 427 1.77 -17.95 -0.66
N SER A 428 0.57 -17.97 -0.08
CA SER A 428 0.09 -16.90 0.81
C SER A 428 0.81 -16.89 2.16
N LEU A 429 1.09 -18.06 2.73
CA LEU A 429 1.81 -18.18 4.00
C LEU A 429 3.31 -17.88 3.84
N MET A 430 3.96 -18.33 2.76
CA MET A 430 5.33 -17.91 2.47
C MET A 430 5.42 -16.41 2.20
N ALA A 431 4.43 -15.82 1.52
CA ALA A 431 4.35 -14.38 1.36
C ALA A 431 4.13 -13.65 2.70
N PHE A 432 3.29 -14.20 3.60
CA PHE A 432 3.08 -13.67 4.95
C PHE A 432 4.35 -13.76 5.80
N ILE A 433 5.02 -14.92 5.84
CA ILE A 433 6.28 -15.11 6.57
C ILE A 433 7.38 -14.24 6.00
N ALA A 434 7.50 -14.15 4.67
CA ALA A 434 8.48 -13.28 4.02
C ALA A 434 8.18 -11.81 4.30
N GLN A 435 6.92 -11.39 4.33
CA GLN A 435 6.53 -10.04 4.72
C GLN A 435 6.91 -9.77 6.18
N CYS A 436 6.48 -10.61 7.12
CA CYS A 436 6.80 -10.44 8.54
C CYS A 436 8.32 -10.46 8.79
N GLN A 437 9.07 -11.31 8.09
CA GLN A 437 10.53 -11.33 8.14
C GLN A 437 11.11 -10.06 7.53
N THR A 438 10.67 -9.62 6.36
CA THR A 438 11.19 -8.40 5.72
C THR A 438 10.88 -7.15 6.54
N GLU A 439 9.66 -7.03 7.06
CA GLU A 439 9.23 -5.94 7.94
C GLU A 439 10.06 -5.96 9.23
N TYR A 440 10.15 -7.09 9.93
CA TYR A 440 10.97 -7.22 11.14
C TYR A 440 12.45 -6.91 10.86
N THR A 441 13.03 -7.55 9.86
CA THR A 441 14.46 -7.45 9.51
C THR A 441 14.82 -6.02 9.10
N GLN A 442 13.99 -5.34 8.30
CA GLN A 442 14.23 -3.95 7.93
C GLN A 442 13.96 -2.96 9.07
N LEU A 443 12.98 -3.23 9.96
CA LEU A 443 12.66 -2.35 11.09
C LEU A 443 13.74 -2.35 12.17
N TYR A 444 14.47 -3.47 12.31
CA TYR A 444 15.63 -3.60 13.21
C TYR A 444 16.99 -3.44 12.51
N GLY A 445 17.02 -3.03 11.23
CA GLY A 445 18.27 -2.86 10.47
C GLY A 445 19.09 -4.15 10.30
N ILE A 446 18.47 -5.30 10.50
CA ILE A 446 19.08 -6.60 10.27
C ILE A 446 19.18 -6.76 8.75
N GLN A 447 20.36 -7.08 8.21
CA GLN A 447 20.48 -7.37 6.78
C GLN A 447 20.00 -8.80 6.51
N VAL A 448 19.05 -8.98 5.59
CA VAL A 448 18.73 -10.32 5.06
C VAL A 448 19.94 -10.81 4.27
N SER A 449 20.27 -12.10 4.39
CA SER A 449 21.32 -12.70 3.55
C SER A 449 21.01 -12.50 2.07
N THR A 450 22.02 -11.99 1.33
CA THR A 450 21.93 -11.81 -0.13
C THR A 450 21.69 -13.17 -0.79
N ARG A 451 20.67 -13.28 -1.64
CA ARG A 451 20.36 -14.53 -2.37
C ARG A 451 20.59 -14.36 -3.86
N LEU A 452 21.39 -15.24 -4.43
CA LEU A 452 21.67 -15.26 -5.86
C LEU A 452 20.76 -16.25 -6.57
N SER A 453 20.44 -15.96 -7.83
CA SER A 453 19.71 -16.90 -8.69
C SER A 453 20.46 -18.21 -8.84
N LYS A 454 19.74 -19.34 -8.79
CA LYS A 454 20.30 -20.67 -9.12
C LYS A 454 20.79 -20.75 -10.57
N GLN A 455 20.19 -19.95 -11.46
CA GLN A 455 20.62 -19.81 -12.85
C GLN A 455 21.86 -18.92 -12.91
N SER A 456 22.98 -19.49 -13.36
CA SER A 456 24.22 -18.76 -13.62
C SER A 456 25.02 -19.42 -14.74
N CYS A 457 25.79 -18.63 -15.48
CA CYS A 457 26.73 -19.11 -16.50
C CYS A 457 28.11 -18.50 -16.29
N PHE A 458 29.16 -19.24 -16.64
CA PHE A 458 30.50 -18.65 -16.73
C PHE A 458 30.52 -17.62 -17.85
N VAL A 459 31.20 -16.51 -17.61
CA VAL A 459 31.37 -15.46 -18.60
C VAL A 459 32.85 -15.18 -18.81
N ASN A 460 33.22 -14.99 -20.07
CA ASN A 460 34.52 -14.48 -20.45
C ASN A 460 34.46 -12.94 -20.41
N LEU A 461 35.20 -12.34 -19.49
CA LEU A 461 35.24 -10.90 -19.24
C LEU A 461 35.81 -10.08 -20.42
N GLU A 462 36.80 -10.61 -21.14
CA GLU A 462 37.31 -9.97 -22.37
C GLU A 462 36.23 -9.94 -23.46
N SER A 463 35.47 -11.04 -23.59
CA SER A 463 34.41 -11.12 -24.61
C SER A 463 33.25 -10.14 -24.39
N ILE A 464 33.02 -9.75 -23.14
CA ILE A 464 32.00 -8.74 -22.79
C ILE A 464 32.59 -7.34 -22.58
N GLY A 465 33.92 -7.20 -22.71
CA GLY A 465 34.63 -5.93 -22.56
C GLY A 465 34.55 -5.32 -21.16
N LEU A 466 34.54 -6.15 -20.11
CA LEU A 466 34.49 -5.70 -18.70
C LEU A 466 35.70 -6.14 -17.88
N TYR A 467 36.78 -6.58 -18.53
CA TYR A 467 37.90 -7.21 -17.83
C TYR A 467 38.65 -6.22 -16.93
N GLU A 468 39.00 -5.06 -17.47
CA GLU A 468 39.76 -4.03 -16.75
C GLU A 468 38.93 -3.47 -15.57
N GLU A 469 37.65 -3.22 -15.80
CA GLU A 469 36.72 -2.69 -14.80
C GLU A 469 36.51 -3.68 -13.65
N VAL A 470 36.44 -4.98 -13.94
CA VAL A 470 36.35 -6.02 -12.89
C VAL A 470 37.65 -6.12 -12.09
N VAL A 471 38.82 -6.01 -12.73
CA VAL A 471 40.11 -5.99 -12.03
C VAL A 471 40.18 -4.78 -11.10
N GLN A 472 39.87 -3.58 -11.61
CA GLN A 472 39.86 -2.35 -10.82
C GLN A 472 38.88 -2.43 -9.64
N PHE A 473 37.70 -3.01 -9.84
CA PHE A 473 36.74 -3.25 -8.77
C PHE A 473 37.31 -4.18 -7.68
N CYS A 474 37.96 -5.28 -8.07
CA CYS A 474 38.59 -6.21 -7.13
C CYS A 474 39.77 -5.57 -6.37
N GLU A 475 40.60 -4.78 -7.04
CA GLU A 475 41.71 -4.03 -6.43
C GLU A 475 41.20 -3.03 -5.39
N ALA A 476 40.13 -2.30 -5.71
CA ALA A 476 39.50 -1.36 -4.80
C ALA A 476 38.82 -2.05 -3.60
N LYS A 477 38.19 -3.22 -3.82
CA LYS A 477 37.53 -3.99 -2.77
C LYS A 477 38.51 -4.63 -1.79
N TRP A 478 39.65 -5.10 -2.29
CA TRP A 478 40.68 -5.78 -1.49
C TRP A 478 42.04 -5.08 -1.62
N PRO A 479 42.19 -3.86 -1.06
CA PRO A 479 43.43 -3.11 -1.15
C PRO A 479 44.53 -3.87 -0.38
N GLY A 480 45.46 -4.47 -1.12
CA GLY A 480 46.56 -5.27 -0.56
C GLY A 480 46.49 -6.77 -0.82
N ALA A 481 45.45 -7.28 -1.48
CA ALA A 481 45.38 -8.69 -1.90
C ALA A 481 46.26 -9.01 -3.14
N GLY A 482 46.85 -8.00 -3.78
CA GLY A 482 47.70 -8.19 -4.95
C GLY A 482 46.98 -8.90 -6.12
N ILE A 483 45.74 -8.48 -6.40
CA ILE A 483 44.92 -9.03 -7.50
C ILE A 483 45.34 -8.37 -8.81
N PHE A 484 45.60 -9.14 -9.86
CA PHE A 484 46.17 -8.63 -11.10
C PHE A 484 45.61 -9.33 -12.36
N GLY A 485 45.76 -8.65 -13.51
CA GLY A 485 45.42 -9.15 -14.84
C GLY A 485 46.59 -9.69 -15.68
N PRO A 486 46.41 -10.07 -16.96
CA PRO A 486 47.42 -10.81 -17.72
C PRO A 486 48.67 -9.95 -17.91
N GLY A 487 49.84 -10.51 -17.62
CA GLY A 487 51.14 -9.87 -17.89
C GLY A 487 51.78 -9.10 -16.73
N MET A 488 51.16 -9.07 -15.54
CA MET A 488 51.75 -8.54 -14.31
C MET A 488 52.07 -9.69 -13.34
N PRO A 489 53.19 -9.71 -12.60
CA PRO A 489 53.40 -10.69 -11.53
C PRO A 489 52.97 -10.10 -10.18
N GLN A 490 51.87 -10.61 -9.59
CA GLN A 490 51.53 -10.44 -8.17
C GLN A 490 51.00 -11.77 -7.57
N GLU A 491 50.38 -11.75 -6.38
CA GLU A 491 50.01 -12.95 -5.62
C GLU A 491 48.76 -13.68 -6.14
N HIS A 492 47.75 -12.96 -6.65
CA HIS A 492 46.45 -13.56 -7.03
C HIS A 492 45.97 -13.17 -8.44
N TYR A 493 46.04 -14.10 -9.39
CA TYR A 493 45.65 -13.86 -10.78
C TYR A 493 44.13 -13.98 -11.00
N LEU A 494 43.51 -12.95 -11.57
CA LEU A 494 42.12 -13.01 -12.04
C LEU A 494 42.06 -13.39 -13.52
N ALA A 495 41.79 -14.64 -13.85
CA ALA A 495 41.69 -15.06 -15.24
C ALA A 495 40.47 -14.43 -15.97
N PRO A 496 40.61 -14.02 -17.24
CA PRO A 496 39.49 -13.52 -18.05
C PRO A 496 38.30 -14.48 -18.17
N ASN A 497 38.52 -15.78 -18.02
CA ASN A 497 37.49 -16.81 -18.13
C ASN A 497 37.59 -17.83 -16.99
N GLY A 498 36.45 -18.40 -16.59
CA GLY A 498 36.37 -19.50 -15.62
C GLY A 498 36.33 -19.08 -14.13
N MET A 499 36.55 -17.81 -13.82
CA MET A 499 36.50 -17.29 -12.43
C MET A 499 35.27 -16.43 -12.12
N VAL A 500 34.53 -16.03 -13.16
CA VAL A 500 33.36 -15.16 -13.03
C VAL A 500 32.12 -15.82 -13.60
N ARG A 501 31.02 -15.76 -12.82
CA ARG A 501 29.70 -16.24 -13.25
C ARG A 501 28.72 -15.09 -13.30
N ASN A 502 27.98 -14.95 -14.40
CA ASN A 502 26.85 -14.04 -14.48
C ASN A 502 25.59 -14.73 -13.95
N HIS A 503 24.87 -14.04 -13.07
CA HIS A 503 23.61 -14.46 -12.48
C HIS A 503 22.45 -13.69 -13.09
N SER A 504 21.27 -14.32 -13.14
CA SER A 504 20.09 -13.68 -13.70
C SER A 504 19.50 -12.62 -12.77
N TYR A 505 19.57 -12.84 -11.46
CA TYR A 505 19.16 -11.86 -10.44
C TYR A 505 19.90 -12.07 -9.12
N VAL A 506 19.87 -11.02 -8.31
CA VAL A 506 20.23 -11.00 -6.89
C VAL A 506 19.04 -10.47 -6.09
N GLU A 507 18.76 -11.06 -4.94
CA GLU A 507 17.80 -10.55 -3.98
C GLU A 507 18.56 -9.90 -2.83
N PHE A 508 18.26 -8.62 -2.59
CA PHE A 508 18.84 -7.80 -1.54
C PHE A 508 17.72 -7.05 -0.80
N ASN A 509 17.72 -7.11 0.53
CA ASN A 509 16.68 -6.52 1.38
C ASN A 509 15.23 -6.87 0.95
N GLY A 510 15.01 -8.09 0.45
CA GLY A 510 13.69 -8.55 0.00
C GLY A 510 13.26 -8.07 -1.40
N ILE A 511 14.10 -7.27 -2.07
CA ILE A 511 13.87 -6.79 -3.44
C ILE A 511 14.74 -7.60 -4.40
N ARG A 512 14.15 -7.99 -5.54
CA ARG A 512 14.85 -8.71 -6.60
C ARG A 512 15.34 -7.74 -7.67
N TYR A 513 16.66 -7.75 -7.90
CA TYR A 513 17.38 -6.97 -8.90
C TYR A 513 17.95 -7.90 -9.96
N GLY A 514 17.68 -7.66 -11.25
CA GLY A 514 17.99 -8.58 -12.34
C GLY A 514 18.93 -8.02 -13.39
N SER A 515 19.67 -8.87 -14.07
CA SER A 515 20.54 -8.48 -15.19
C SER A 515 19.71 -8.25 -16.47
N HIS A 516 19.88 -7.09 -17.11
CA HIS A 516 19.32 -6.75 -18.42
C HIS A 516 19.82 -7.70 -19.51
N LYS A 517 21.09 -8.10 -19.41
CA LYS A 517 21.78 -9.01 -20.34
C LYS A 517 21.44 -10.49 -20.09
N HIS A 518 20.52 -10.78 -19.17
CA HIS A 518 20.00 -12.12 -18.94
C HIS A 518 18.48 -12.16 -19.19
N THR A 519 18.01 -13.15 -19.97
CA THR A 519 16.58 -13.29 -20.33
C THR A 519 15.64 -13.36 -19.12
N SER A 520 15.98 -14.19 -18.13
CA SER A 520 15.26 -14.29 -16.84
C SER A 520 15.40 -13.04 -15.95
N GLY A 521 16.44 -12.23 -16.13
CA GLY A 521 16.76 -11.05 -15.31
C GLY A 521 16.10 -9.76 -15.82
N LYS A 522 15.82 -9.67 -17.13
CA LYS A 522 15.30 -8.48 -17.80
C LYS A 522 14.01 -7.90 -17.19
N GLY A 523 13.19 -8.73 -16.54
CA GLY A 523 11.98 -8.29 -15.83
C GLY A 523 12.23 -7.52 -14.53
N TYR A 524 13.48 -7.41 -14.10
CA TYR A 524 13.93 -6.79 -12.85
C TYR A 524 15.15 -5.89 -13.07
N CYS A 525 15.37 -5.44 -14.32
CA CYS A 525 16.62 -4.81 -14.73
C CYS A 525 16.74 -3.32 -14.42
N TYR A 526 15.82 -2.75 -13.64
CA TYR A 526 15.97 -1.41 -13.11
C TYR A 526 15.81 -1.42 -11.59
N GLY A 527 16.47 -0.48 -10.94
CA GLY A 527 16.42 -0.27 -9.50
C GLY A 527 17.09 1.04 -9.13
N TYR A 528 16.90 1.45 -7.89
CA TYR A 528 17.59 2.58 -7.30
C TYR A 528 18.89 2.12 -6.63
N ILE A 529 19.92 2.97 -6.72
CA ILE A 529 21.15 2.86 -5.94
C ILE A 529 21.34 4.11 -5.09
N ASP A 530 22.01 3.96 -3.94
CA ASP A 530 22.39 5.03 -3.03
C ASP A 530 21.20 5.97 -2.74
N GLN A 531 21.38 7.29 -2.92
CA GLN A 531 20.36 8.33 -2.76
C GLN A 531 19.26 8.30 -3.86
N ASN A 532 18.66 7.14 -4.10
CA ASN A 532 17.60 6.93 -5.08
C ASN A 532 17.97 7.34 -6.53
N HIS A 533 19.21 7.08 -6.93
CA HIS A 533 19.63 7.27 -8.33
C HIS A 533 19.18 6.07 -9.17
N PRO A 534 18.38 6.28 -10.24
CA PRO A 534 17.87 5.17 -11.04
C PRO A 534 18.93 4.63 -11.98
N VAL A 535 19.01 3.30 -12.03
CA VAL A 535 19.97 2.60 -12.87
C VAL A 535 19.30 1.50 -13.69
N GLN A 536 19.88 1.21 -14.84
CA GLN A 536 19.72 -0.08 -15.51
C GLN A 536 20.82 -1.03 -15.06
N ILE A 537 20.46 -2.24 -14.65
CA ILE A 537 21.39 -3.27 -14.19
C ILE A 537 21.80 -4.11 -15.40
N GLU A 538 23.06 -4.04 -15.80
CA GLU A 538 23.58 -4.73 -16.98
C GLU A 538 23.94 -6.18 -16.65
N TYR A 539 24.81 -6.38 -15.67
CA TYR A 539 25.35 -7.68 -15.26
C TYR A 539 25.37 -7.85 -13.75
N ILE A 540 25.21 -9.09 -13.29
CA ILE A 540 25.37 -9.47 -11.88
C ILE A 540 26.43 -10.56 -11.85
N LEU A 541 27.66 -10.18 -11.54
CA LEU A 541 28.84 -11.02 -11.65
C LEU A 541 29.26 -11.51 -10.26
N VAL A 542 29.32 -12.82 -10.09
CA VAL A 542 29.91 -13.45 -8.91
C VAL A 542 31.33 -13.83 -9.25
N ILE A 543 32.26 -13.22 -8.54
CA ILE A 543 33.70 -13.39 -8.72
C ILE A 543 34.18 -14.31 -7.61
N LYS A 544 34.89 -15.37 -8.00
CA LYS A 544 35.51 -16.30 -7.05
C LYS A 544 36.94 -16.56 -7.48
N ILE A 545 37.90 -16.16 -6.65
CA ILE A 545 39.33 -16.42 -6.91
C ILE A 545 39.73 -17.72 -6.18
N PRO A 546 39.97 -18.83 -6.90
CA PRO A 546 40.23 -20.12 -6.27
C PRO A 546 41.42 -20.08 -5.30
N GLY A 547 41.28 -20.73 -4.14
CA GLY A 547 42.37 -20.88 -3.16
C GLY A 547 42.63 -19.67 -2.26
N THR A 548 41.91 -18.56 -2.43
CA THR A 548 42.13 -17.32 -1.67
C THR A 548 41.00 -17.00 -0.68
N GLY A 549 39.79 -17.52 -0.93
CA GLY A 549 38.58 -17.14 -0.19
C GLY A 549 38.00 -15.79 -0.61
N PHE A 550 38.57 -15.11 -1.61
CA PHE A 550 38.05 -13.87 -2.15
C PHE A 550 36.85 -14.14 -3.07
N ASP A 551 35.66 -14.06 -2.46
CA ASP A 551 34.37 -14.20 -3.09
C ASP A 551 33.59 -12.88 -2.95
N CYS A 552 33.10 -12.33 -4.06
CA CYS A 552 32.21 -11.17 -4.02
C CYS A 552 31.18 -11.17 -5.14
N THR A 553 30.14 -10.33 -4.98
CA THR A 553 29.19 -10.02 -6.06
C THR A 553 29.44 -8.59 -6.51
N CYS A 554 29.87 -8.46 -7.77
CA CYS A 554 30.05 -7.21 -8.48
C CYS A 554 28.86 -7.00 -9.42
N VAL A 555 28.21 -5.85 -9.35
CA VAL A 555 27.08 -5.51 -10.21
C VAL A 555 27.49 -4.38 -11.14
N PHE A 556 27.29 -4.57 -12.45
CA PHE A 556 27.48 -3.50 -13.41
C PHE A 556 26.15 -2.82 -13.68
N VAL A 557 26.12 -1.51 -13.50
CA VAL A 557 24.92 -0.70 -13.70
C VAL A 557 25.23 0.51 -14.58
N ARG A 558 24.21 1.06 -15.23
CA ARG A 558 24.29 2.32 -15.96
C ARG A 558 23.28 3.30 -15.40
N GLN A 559 23.75 4.46 -14.98
CA GLN A 559 22.90 5.50 -14.40
C GLN A 559 22.08 6.22 -15.48
N PHE A 560 20.84 6.56 -15.14
CA PHE A 560 20.00 7.39 -15.98
C PHE A 560 20.61 8.79 -16.07
N GLN A 561 20.56 9.40 -17.25
CA GLN A 561 21.10 10.74 -17.46
C GLN A 561 20.01 11.80 -17.28
N VAL A 562 20.42 12.97 -16.79
CA VAL A 562 19.55 14.16 -16.68
C VAL A 562 19.21 14.66 -18.09
N PRO A 563 17.96 15.06 -18.37
CA PRO A 563 17.61 15.60 -19.69
C PRO A 563 18.29 16.94 -19.95
N GLU A 564 18.70 17.18 -21.20
CA GLU A 564 19.25 18.49 -21.63
C GLU A 564 18.25 19.64 -21.41
N VAL A 565 16.96 19.35 -21.56
CA VAL A 565 15.86 20.30 -21.33
C VAL A 565 14.93 19.71 -20.30
N GLU A 566 14.82 20.33 -19.12
CA GLU A 566 13.90 19.88 -18.08
C GLU A 566 12.45 19.97 -18.53
N ALA A 567 11.68 18.94 -18.22
CA ALA A 567 10.23 18.94 -18.39
C ALA A 567 9.58 19.80 -17.30
N ASN A 568 8.42 20.40 -17.62
CA ASN A 568 7.59 21.09 -16.65
C ASN A 568 6.32 20.26 -16.40
N PHE A 569 6.42 19.26 -15.54
CA PHE A 569 5.29 18.43 -15.13
C PHE A 569 4.48 19.09 -14.01
N PRO A 570 3.16 18.83 -13.96
CA PRO A 570 2.29 19.44 -12.95
C PRO A 570 2.56 18.97 -11.51
N TRP A 571 3.44 17.98 -11.31
CA TRP A 571 3.85 17.47 -9.99
C TRP A 571 5.25 17.91 -9.57
N ASP A 572 6.00 18.66 -10.38
CA ASP A 572 7.41 18.95 -10.11
C ASP A 572 7.63 19.68 -8.78
N ALA A 573 6.71 20.58 -8.42
CA ALA A 573 6.72 21.28 -7.13
C ALA A 573 6.62 20.33 -5.90
N TRP A 574 6.22 19.08 -6.12
CA TRP A 574 6.02 18.05 -5.09
C TRP A 574 6.85 16.80 -5.36
N ALA A 575 7.80 16.86 -6.31
CA ALA A 575 8.55 15.71 -6.81
C ALA A 575 9.23 14.90 -5.69
N GLN A 576 9.85 15.60 -4.73
CA GLN A 576 10.50 14.98 -3.58
C GLN A 576 9.54 14.19 -2.69
N ASN A 577 8.36 14.75 -2.38
CA ASN A 577 7.37 14.08 -1.53
C ASN A 577 6.63 12.94 -2.24
N LEU A 578 6.49 13.04 -3.57
CA LEU A 578 5.93 11.99 -4.42
C LEU A 578 6.96 10.92 -4.81
N CYS A 579 8.24 11.13 -4.46
CA CYS A 579 9.37 10.30 -4.87
C CYS A 579 9.39 10.04 -6.38
N VAL A 580 9.20 11.12 -7.17
CA VAL A 580 9.17 11.11 -8.63
C VAL A 580 10.30 11.95 -9.21
N ALA A 581 10.91 11.49 -10.28
CA ALA A 581 11.96 12.22 -11.00
C ALA A 581 11.85 12.00 -12.52
N SER A 582 12.40 12.93 -13.30
CA SER A 582 12.43 12.85 -14.77
C SER A 582 13.85 12.76 -15.31
N TRP A 583 14.01 12.02 -16.41
CA TRP A 583 15.30 11.61 -16.98
C TRP A 583 15.26 11.67 -18.50
N ALA A 584 16.44 11.82 -19.12
CA ALA A 584 16.60 11.75 -20.56
C ALA A 584 16.13 10.38 -21.08
N TYR A 585 15.22 10.38 -22.05
CA TYR A 585 14.72 9.12 -22.62
C TYR A 585 15.84 8.35 -23.33
N GLY A 586 16.08 7.12 -22.90
CA GLY A 586 17.01 6.20 -23.56
C GLY A 586 18.49 6.55 -23.39
N GLN A 587 18.83 7.56 -22.58
CA GLN A 587 20.21 7.94 -22.31
C GLN A 587 20.68 7.37 -20.98
N LEU A 588 21.69 6.53 -21.05
CA LEU A 588 22.34 5.88 -19.92
C LEU A 588 23.81 6.27 -19.91
N GLY A 589 24.36 6.53 -18.73
CA GLY A 589 25.77 6.84 -18.54
C GLY A 589 26.68 5.65 -18.81
N ASP A 590 27.97 5.82 -18.53
CA ASP A 590 28.93 4.74 -18.65
C ASP A 590 28.67 3.63 -17.60
N PRO A 591 29.01 2.37 -17.90
CA PRO A 591 28.90 1.29 -16.93
C PRO A 591 29.78 1.55 -15.72
N ILE A 592 29.20 1.42 -14.52
CA ILE A 592 29.92 1.49 -13.25
C ILE A 592 29.76 0.16 -12.50
N ALA A 593 30.82 -0.27 -11.83
CA ALA A 593 30.81 -1.45 -10.98
C ALA A 593 30.47 -1.04 -9.53
N ILE A 594 29.47 -1.70 -8.94
CA ILE A 594 29.02 -1.45 -7.56
C ILE A 594 28.90 -2.76 -6.79
N GLU A 595 28.91 -2.63 -5.47
CA GLU A 595 28.50 -3.72 -4.57
C GLU A 595 26.98 -3.81 -4.46
N VAL A 596 26.48 -5.00 -4.09
CA VAL A 596 25.03 -5.25 -3.93
C VAL A 596 24.40 -4.37 -2.84
N ASN A 597 25.17 -3.97 -1.83
CA ASN A 597 24.70 -3.13 -0.73
C ASN A 597 24.37 -1.68 -1.13
N HIS A 598 24.76 -1.24 -2.32
CA HIS A 598 24.38 0.07 -2.86
C HIS A 598 22.92 0.11 -3.34
N PHE A 599 22.27 -1.03 -3.56
CA PHE A 599 20.86 -1.05 -3.97
C PHE A 599 19.96 -0.48 -2.86
N SER A 600 19.21 0.56 -3.18
CA SER A 600 18.36 1.29 -2.23
C SER A 600 16.87 1.12 -2.47
N GLY A 601 16.44 0.71 -3.67
CA GLY A 601 15.03 0.46 -3.89
C GLY A 601 14.55 0.15 -5.31
N ALA A 602 13.24 0.20 -5.52
CA ALA A 602 12.57 -0.11 -6.78
C ALA A 602 11.61 0.99 -7.23
N PHE A 603 11.41 1.12 -8.54
CA PHE A 603 10.51 2.14 -9.11
C PHE A 603 9.65 1.61 -10.26
N ALA A 604 8.54 2.29 -10.49
CA ALA A 604 7.83 2.25 -11.77
C ALA A 604 8.46 3.25 -12.73
N LEU A 605 8.54 2.89 -14.01
CA LEU A 605 9.11 3.71 -15.05
C LEU A 605 8.07 3.98 -16.13
N PHE A 606 7.85 5.26 -16.41
CA PHE A 606 6.97 5.75 -17.45
C PHE A 606 7.76 6.38 -18.58
N ASP A 607 7.19 6.29 -19.77
CA ASP A 607 7.68 6.96 -20.98
C ASP A 607 6.67 8.04 -21.38
N ILE A 608 7.11 9.29 -21.27
CA ILE A 608 6.25 10.46 -21.38
C ILE A 608 6.75 11.37 -22.50
N PRO A 609 6.06 11.39 -23.66
CA PRO A 609 6.36 12.34 -24.72
C PRO A 609 5.78 13.73 -24.39
N MET A 610 6.59 14.77 -24.52
CA MET A 610 6.21 16.19 -24.40
C MET A 610 6.64 16.96 -25.66
N ARG A 611 6.31 18.24 -25.78
CA ARG A 611 6.65 19.05 -26.96
C ARG A 611 8.16 19.24 -27.15
N LEU A 612 8.89 19.43 -26.05
CA LEU A 612 10.34 19.72 -26.07
C LEU A 612 11.22 18.47 -26.04
N GLY A 613 10.64 17.28 -25.84
CA GLY A 613 11.40 16.06 -25.72
C GLY A 613 10.57 14.86 -25.27
N ARG A 614 11.24 13.73 -25.11
CA ARG A 614 10.68 12.50 -24.56
C ARG A 614 11.42 12.21 -23.27
N TYR A 615 10.67 11.84 -22.23
CA TYR A 615 11.19 11.73 -20.88
C TYR A 615 10.90 10.36 -20.30
N TRP A 616 11.88 9.83 -19.57
CA TRP A 616 11.66 8.75 -18.61
C TRP A 616 11.24 9.37 -17.28
N VAL A 617 10.16 8.88 -16.68
CA VAL A 617 9.69 9.34 -15.37
C VAL A 617 9.71 8.15 -14.41
N THR A 618 10.51 8.23 -13.35
CA THR A 618 10.61 7.19 -12.32
C THR A 618 9.73 7.58 -11.13
N VAL A 619 8.94 6.63 -10.60
CA VAL A 619 8.13 6.80 -9.39
C VAL A 619 8.51 5.69 -8.42
N ALA A 620 9.03 6.03 -7.23
CA ALA A 620 9.44 5.03 -6.25
C ALA A 620 8.26 4.13 -5.82
N LEU A 621 8.52 2.84 -5.65
CA LEU A 621 7.55 1.84 -5.21
C LEU A 621 7.75 1.44 -3.75
N ASP A 622 8.92 1.73 -3.21
CA ASP A 622 9.28 1.55 -1.82
C ASP A 622 9.45 2.89 -1.10
N ASN A 623 8.64 3.07 -0.06
CA ASN A 623 8.74 4.22 0.83
C ASN A 623 9.73 3.96 1.97
N ILE A 624 10.86 3.32 1.66
CA ILE A 624 12.03 3.37 2.54
C ILE A 624 12.46 4.81 2.44
N GLY A 625 12.13 5.59 3.47
CA GLY A 625 12.15 7.04 3.41
C GLY A 625 13.45 7.54 2.80
N LEU A 626 13.34 8.53 1.92
CA LEU A 626 14.41 9.51 1.76
C LEU A 626 14.79 9.89 3.19
N GLN A 627 15.96 9.44 3.67
CA GLN A 627 16.56 10.07 4.82
C GLN A 627 16.61 11.54 4.44
N GLN A 628 15.74 12.35 5.07
CA GLN A 628 15.96 13.77 5.06
C GLN A 628 17.36 13.90 5.64
N ASN A 629 18.30 14.40 4.84
CA ASN A 629 19.47 15.01 5.42
C ASN A 629 18.88 16.08 6.34
N GLU A 630 18.79 15.78 7.64
CA GLU A 630 18.93 16.80 8.65
C GLU A 630 20.27 17.44 8.31
N ALA A 631 20.22 18.53 7.53
CA ALA A 631 21.31 19.47 7.56
C ALA A 631 21.46 19.78 9.05
N GLU A 632 22.58 19.35 9.62
CA GLU A 632 23.04 19.86 10.89
C GLU A 632 23.09 21.39 10.73
N GLU A 633 22.00 22.06 11.11
CA GLU A 633 22.04 23.47 11.49
C GLU A 633 22.83 23.54 12.79
N ASN A 634 24.15 23.36 12.66
CA ASN A 634 25.13 23.86 13.60
C ASN A 634 25.27 25.36 13.34
N GLU A 635 24.44 26.17 14.01
CA GLU A 635 24.79 27.33 14.84
C GLU A 635 23.57 28.19 15.19
#